data_AF-A0A1I8HM83-F1
#
_entry.id   AF-A0A1I8HM83-F1
#
_cell.length_a   1.000
_cell.length_b   1.000
_cell.length_c   1.000
_cell.angle_alpha   90.00
_cell.angle_beta   90.00
_cell.angle_gamma   90.00
#
_symmetry.space_group_name_H-M   'P 1'
#
loop_
_entity.id
_entity.type
_entity.pdbx_description
1 polymer ?
#
loop_
_entity_poly.entity_id
_entity_poly.type
_entity_poly.pdbx_seq_one_letter_code
_entity_poly.pdbx_strand_id
1 'polypeptide(L)'
;MAAAGNATAAADKSMTYEVQGQKYVLPPPSLTKPLNSGAEASGLLDTWPAHASCRTVPDSQVLLTKDSRLVVIDDESAGRPNLLPKPKFLEQLEGYLKRELKSHNVTEVAASTIRLQIHREVFEYLIEAFKTYKPLLAAIKREYEMMIAHLRDEIRRLEPMKEMLWTLSQECDQKIMAIRAEEKDEMRQLRSLNLGLREKIDKMHEQQHDLEQQVETLKAELTDMQQRYRDEADSRKLLVADMNELRSQQEDMSIFKKAADSEDSGEDPVQLRIGLNQAKKSQADLIDRITRMEADYSDVVPRRQFETVSAQFASMEEEYGNYKRDTDKLIDEHRPEWERCGEYISGGADRWKELSQGKRSDELVDIILQEMSGLTTGEAQMLEGLGYDEKVPKFLQHGTPVNNRRMTKRDARIHIREIWDARKREKDEQVAAYETGDAKPLTPMGDFVDSLFRQIYGIEQIRVEWAYSFYDALQRYAQDERCQQFFSVLMGTMSEEVYWDDMRTLGRLLDAFKTKDPSGSGLLDKTEFAEVMREFFPGRNDDKFQELTDVAAQELDTDGSAKLEFDKLFMTDDEGEFGAFLKDVKKLLHDEKEKYIAEMRKELVDISADKLTPDDCIRAFGIVDPSLDPTKQEEYLRWIFNVPNKEEDYRKAGPLDVDTVCDRMLNGPIKRMGKRL
;
A
#
# COMPACT_ATOMS: atom_id res chain seq x y z
N MET A 1 18.73 61.59 20.36
CA MET A 1 20.07 62.21 20.36
C MET A 1 21.11 61.12 20.57
N ALA A 2 22.10 61.07 19.67
CA ALA A 2 23.43 60.42 19.76
C ALA A 2 23.45 58.92 20.13
N ALA A 3 23.83 57.95 19.27
CA ALA A 3 25.00 57.82 18.39
C ALA A 3 26.35 57.83 19.13
N ALA A 4 26.91 56.63 19.36
CA ALA A 4 28.33 56.26 19.44
C ALA A 4 28.41 54.76 19.80
N GLY A 5 29.18 53.87 19.19
CA GLY A 5 30.09 53.95 18.07
C GLY A 5 30.50 52.51 17.71
N ASN A 6 30.45 52.19 16.41
CA ASN A 6 31.00 50.94 15.85
C ASN A 6 32.51 51.07 15.70
N ALA A 7 33.25 50.07 16.20
CA ALA A 7 34.62 49.80 15.79
C ALA A 7 34.69 48.33 15.36
N THR A 8 34.57 48.08 14.06
CA THR A 8 34.85 46.77 13.46
C THR A 8 35.93 46.92 12.41
N ALA A 9 36.91 46.03 12.53
CA ALA A 9 38.18 45.98 11.82
C ALA A 9 38.04 45.94 10.28
N ALA A 10 38.99 46.56 9.61
CA ALA A 10 39.19 46.45 8.17
C ALA A 10 39.63 45.02 7.81
N ALA A 11 38.82 44.33 7.00
CA ALA A 11 39.15 43.03 6.41
C ALA A 11 39.64 43.23 4.97
N ASP A 12 40.87 42.77 4.69
CA ASP A 12 41.42 42.61 3.35
C ASP A 12 40.49 41.73 2.49
N LYS A 13 39.97 42.27 1.39
CA LYS A 13 39.15 41.53 0.42
C LYS A 13 40.01 41.03 -0.73
N SER A 14 40.36 39.75 -0.74
CA SER A 14 40.90 39.07 -1.93
C SER A 14 39.77 38.77 -2.92
N MET A 15 39.86 39.21 -4.18
CA MET A 15 38.89 38.85 -5.22
C MET A 15 38.94 37.34 -5.49
N THR A 16 37.78 36.68 -5.44
CA THR A 16 37.62 35.26 -5.76
C THR A 16 36.70 35.08 -6.97
N TYR A 17 36.97 34.11 -7.84
CA TYR A 17 36.07 33.69 -8.92
C TYR A 17 35.92 32.17 -8.95
N GLU A 18 34.85 31.67 -9.55
CA GLU A 18 34.48 30.26 -9.49
C GLU A 18 34.49 29.64 -10.90
N VAL A 19 35.10 28.46 -11.02
CA VAL A 19 35.11 27.66 -12.25
C VAL A 19 34.85 26.21 -11.86
N GLN A 20 33.82 25.59 -12.44
CA GLN A 20 33.44 24.19 -12.20
C GLN A 20 33.27 23.84 -10.70
N GLY A 21 32.62 24.71 -9.93
CA GLY A 21 32.37 24.49 -8.51
C GLY A 21 33.59 24.67 -7.59
N GLN A 22 34.76 25.04 -8.13
CA GLN A 22 35.94 25.37 -7.34
C GLN A 22 36.16 26.89 -7.28
N LYS A 23 36.36 27.40 -6.07
CA LYS A 23 36.56 28.82 -5.77
C LYS A 23 38.06 29.15 -5.80
N TYR A 24 38.46 29.94 -6.79
CA TYR A 24 39.84 30.38 -6.97
C TYR A 24 40.04 31.76 -6.35
N VAL A 25 41.08 31.91 -5.54
CA VAL A 25 41.50 33.20 -4.96
C VAL A 25 42.60 33.77 -5.84
N LEU A 26 42.44 34.99 -6.34
CA LEU A 26 43.52 35.66 -7.07
C LEU A 26 44.72 35.88 -6.13
N PRO A 27 45.98 35.66 -6.58
CA PRO A 27 47.15 35.95 -5.78
C PRO A 27 47.13 37.42 -5.31
N PRO A 28 47.51 37.73 -4.05
CA PRO A 28 47.58 39.11 -3.58
C PRO A 28 48.55 39.91 -4.47
N PRO A 29 48.25 41.19 -4.79
CA PRO A 29 49.05 42.00 -5.69
C PRO A 29 50.32 42.49 -4.98
N SER A 30 51.23 41.58 -4.60
CA SER A 30 52.50 41.92 -3.97
C SER A 30 53.57 42.39 -4.98
N LEU A 31 53.20 42.61 -6.24
CA LEU A 31 54.08 43.21 -7.27
C LEU A 31 53.49 44.44 -7.97
N THR A 32 52.30 44.91 -7.60
CA THR A 32 51.74 46.18 -8.07
C THR A 32 50.94 46.83 -6.94
N LYS A 33 51.38 48.01 -6.47
CA LYS A 33 50.68 48.76 -5.42
C LYS A 33 49.18 48.92 -5.77
N PRO A 34 48.26 48.72 -4.82
CA PRO A 34 46.84 48.89 -5.08
C PRO A 34 46.54 50.39 -5.18
N LEU A 35 46.00 50.83 -6.31
CA LEU A 35 45.21 52.06 -6.36
C LEU A 35 43.73 51.65 -6.37
N ASN A 36 43.08 51.93 -5.24
CA ASN A 36 41.64 52.08 -5.04
C ASN A 36 40.77 50.82 -5.19
N SER A 37 40.43 50.26 -4.02
CA SER A 37 39.12 49.68 -3.77
C SER A 37 38.08 50.81 -3.74
N GLY A 38 37.30 50.93 -4.80
CA GLY A 38 36.18 51.87 -4.85
C GLY A 38 35.29 51.59 -6.07
N ALA A 39 33.99 51.50 -5.81
CA ALA A 39 32.88 51.45 -6.74
C ALA A 39 32.56 50.09 -7.41
N GLU A 40 31.63 49.39 -6.77
CA GLU A 40 30.52 48.69 -7.42
C GLU A 40 29.91 49.57 -8.53
N ALA A 41 30.35 49.38 -9.79
CA ALA A 41 29.71 49.97 -10.96
C ALA A 41 30.08 49.17 -12.22
N SER A 42 29.78 47.88 -12.23
CA SER A 42 29.85 47.08 -13.47
C SER A 42 28.74 47.55 -14.41
N GLY A 43 29.05 48.50 -15.29
CA GLY A 43 28.11 48.98 -16.32
C GLY A 43 28.24 50.44 -16.73
N LEU A 44 28.97 51.30 -15.99
CA LEU A 44 29.20 52.68 -16.42
C LEU A 44 30.46 52.79 -17.28
N LEU A 45 30.30 53.30 -18.50
CA LEU A 45 31.32 53.39 -19.54
C LEU A 45 32.36 54.52 -19.34
N ASP A 46 32.37 55.23 -18.21
CA ASP A 46 33.33 56.33 -18.02
C ASP A 46 33.80 56.45 -16.56
N THR A 47 35.03 56.03 -16.30
CA THR A 47 35.69 56.08 -14.97
C THR A 47 37.07 56.74 -15.05
N TRP A 48 37.29 57.61 -16.03
CA TRP A 48 38.57 58.29 -16.24
C TRP A 48 38.73 59.57 -15.41
N PRO A 49 39.91 59.87 -14.83
CA PRO A 49 41.10 59.03 -14.68
C PRO A 49 41.06 58.21 -13.38
N ALA A 50 41.18 56.88 -13.47
CA ALA A 50 41.15 56.00 -12.29
C ALA A 50 42.33 56.23 -11.31
N HIS A 51 43.41 56.90 -11.74
CA HIS A 51 44.64 57.07 -10.94
C HIS A 51 44.90 58.49 -10.41
N ALA A 52 44.03 59.47 -10.68
CA ALA A 52 44.29 60.88 -10.38
C ALA A 52 43.72 61.37 -9.03
N SER A 53 42.79 60.64 -8.44
CA SER A 53 42.01 61.10 -7.27
C SER A 53 42.78 61.12 -5.94
N CYS A 54 44.10 60.87 -5.92
CA CYS A 54 44.90 60.78 -4.69
C CYS A 54 46.03 61.84 -4.56
N ARG A 55 46.05 62.89 -5.39
CA ARG A 55 47.03 63.98 -5.27
C ARG A 55 46.39 65.36 -5.37
N THR A 56 45.56 65.73 -4.41
CA THR A 56 45.25 67.14 -4.12
C THR A 56 45.14 67.30 -2.61
N VAL A 57 46.10 68.02 -2.03
CA VAL A 57 45.91 68.63 -0.69
C VAL A 57 44.82 69.68 -0.86
N PRO A 58 43.74 69.71 -0.06
CA PRO A 58 42.75 70.77 -0.19
C PRO A 58 43.35 72.05 0.39
N ASP A 59 43.64 73.02 -0.47
CA ASP A 59 44.02 74.37 -0.04
C ASP A 59 42.73 75.15 0.20
N SER A 60 42.06 74.89 1.33
CA SER A 60 40.81 75.56 1.69
C SER A 60 41.08 77.05 1.96
N GLN A 61 40.83 77.90 0.96
CA GLN A 61 40.85 79.35 1.16
C GLN A 61 39.56 79.82 1.85
N VAL A 62 39.72 80.47 3.01
CA VAL A 62 38.62 81.10 3.74
C VAL A 62 38.54 82.57 3.34
N LEU A 63 37.37 83.00 2.83
CA LEU A 63 37.10 84.40 2.47
C LEU A 63 36.04 85.00 3.39
N LEU A 64 36.27 86.25 3.81
CA LEU A 64 35.32 87.04 4.59
C LEU A 64 34.45 87.86 3.62
N THR A 65 33.14 87.60 3.60
CA THR A 65 32.20 88.37 2.77
C THR A 65 31.92 89.75 3.40
N LYS A 66 31.42 90.71 2.62
CA LYS A 66 31.21 92.12 3.05
C LYS A 66 30.27 92.30 4.25
N ASP A 67 29.54 91.26 4.64
CA ASP A 67 28.69 91.22 5.84
C ASP A 67 29.35 90.52 7.05
N SER A 68 30.68 90.40 7.07
CA SER A 68 31.48 89.84 8.17
C SER A 68 31.12 88.40 8.58
N ARG A 69 30.90 87.52 7.59
CA ARG A 69 30.81 86.05 7.81
C ARG A 69 31.93 85.34 7.06
N LEU A 70 32.55 84.36 7.73
CA LEU A 70 33.59 83.50 7.16
C LEU A 70 32.92 82.33 6.42
N VAL A 71 33.26 82.16 5.14
CA VAL A 71 32.81 81.03 4.34
C VAL A 71 34.04 80.24 3.89
N VAL A 72 34.03 78.94 4.17
CA VAL A 72 34.97 77.97 3.62
C VAL A 72 34.41 77.54 2.26
N ILE A 73 35.16 77.77 1.19
CA ILE A 73 34.79 77.33 -0.15
C ILE A 73 35.47 75.98 -0.38
N ASP A 74 34.69 74.93 -0.56
CA ASP A 74 35.18 73.64 -1.07
C ASP A 74 35.23 73.69 -2.60
N ASP A 75 36.28 73.06 -3.15
CA ASP A 75 36.70 73.11 -4.57
C ASP A 75 35.67 72.59 -5.59
N GLU A 76 34.54 72.01 -5.17
CA GLU A 76 33.46 71.59 -6.08
C GLU A 76 32.63 72.74 -6.66
N SER A 77 32.65 73.92 -6.02
CA SER A 77 31.80 75.06 -6.42
C SER A 77 32.47 76.06 -7.36
N ALA A 78 33.76 75.87 -7.69
CA ALA A 78 34.49 76.64 -8.68
C ALA A 78 34.99 75.71 -9.80
N GLY A 79 34.13 75.43 -10.80
CA GLY A 79 34.37 74.49 -11.90
C GLY A 79 35.76 74.56 -12.55
N ARG A 80 36.73 73.86 -11.96
CA ARG A 80 38.03 73.56 -12.55
C ARG A 80 37.92 72.20 -13.25
N PRO A 81 38.34 72.10 -14.52
CA PRO A 81 38.34 70.83 -15.22
C PRO A 81 39.33 69.85 -14.56
N ASN A 82 38.95 68.58 -14.50
CA ASN A 82 39.81 67.46 -14.12
C ASN A 82 41.17 67.61 -14.82
N LEU A 83 42.25 67.71 -14.04
CA LEU A 83 43.60 68.11 -14.49
C LEU A 83 44.33 67.10 -15.42
N LEU A 84 43.65 66.08 -15.95
CA LEU A 84 44.21 65.10 -16.88
C LEU A 84 43.25 64.81 -18.04
N PRO A 85 43.53 65.27 -19.27
CA PRO A 85 42.69 65.01 -20.43
C PRO A 85 42.66 63.51 -20.75
N LYS A 86 41.47 62.99 -21.05
CA LYS A 86 41.28 61.58 -21.43
C LYS A 86 42.01 61.30 -22.75
N PRO A 87 42.70 60.15 -22.88
CA PRO A 87 43.38 59.80 -24.11
C PRO A 87 42.39 59.74 -25.28
N LYS A 88 42.66 60.52 -26.33
CA LYS A 88 41.80 60.62 -27.52
C LYS A 88 41.47 59.26 -28.15
N PHE A 89 42.40 58.30 -28.06
CA PHE A 89 42.19 56.94 -28.57
C PHE A 89 41.12 56.16 -27.77
N LEU A 90 41.10 56.33 -26.44
CA LEU A 90 40.09 55.69 -25.59
C LEU A 90 38.70 56.30 -25.85
N GLU A 91 38.62 57.62 -26.00
CA GLU A 91 37.38 58.32 -26.38
C GLU A 91 36.85 57.83 -27.74
N GLN A 92 37.74 57.59 -28.71
CA GLN A 92 37.38 57.07 -30.03
C GLN A 92 36.84 55.63 -29.95
N LEU A 93 37.47 54.75 -29.16
CA LEU A 93 37.01 53.37 -28.98
C LEU A 93 35.68 53.28 -28.24
N GLU A 94 35.50 54.03 -27.15
CA GLU A 94 34.22 54.09 -26.44
C GLU A 94 33.11 54.71 -27.30
N GLY A 95 33.43 55.75 -28.07
CA GLY A 95 32.51 56.37 -29.01
C GLY A 95 32.13 55.46 -30.18
N TYR A 96 33.04 54.59 -30.63
CA TYR A 96 32.73 53.53 -31.59
C TYR A 96 31.85 52.44 -30.96
N LEU A 97 32.22 51.93 -29.79
CA LEU A 97 31.45 50.92 -29.05
C LEU A 97 30.00 51.37 -28.78
N LYS A 98 29.82 52.60 -28.28
CA LYS A 98 28.48 53.17 -28.02
C LYS A 98 27.66 53.34 -29.29
N ARG A 99 28.28 53.70 -30.42
CA ARG A 99 27.59 53.82 -31.72
C ARG A 99 27.19 52.46 -32.27
N GLU A 100 28.08 51.47 -32.22
CA GLU A 100 27.81 50.11 -32.72
C GLU A 100 26.79 49.35 -31.87
N LEU A 101 26.82 49.50 -30.55
CA LEU A 101 25.78 48.91 -29.69
C LEU A 101 24.40 49.56 -29.92
N LYS A 102 24.38 50.87 -30.20
CA LYS A 102 23.15 51.61 -30.48
C LYS A 102 22.60 51.34 -31.89
N SER A 103 23.46 51.13 -32.89
CA SER A 103 23.03 50.78 -34.26
C SER A 103 22.42 49.38 -34.35
N HIS A 104 22.89 48.44 -33.52
CA HIS A 104 22.40 47.06 -33.47
C HIS A 104 21.30 46.81 -32.42
N ASN A 105 20.75 47.86 -31.79
CA ASN A 105 19.71 47.80 -30.75
C ASN A 105 20.02 46.89 -29.54
N VAL A 106 21.31 46.64 -29.25
CA VAL A 106 21.69 45.85 -28.07
C VAL A 106 22.04 46.78 -26.91
N THR A 107 20.99 47.23 -26.21
CA THR A 107 21.10 48.14 -25.05
C THR A 107 21.06 47.40 -23.71
N GLU A 108 20.47 46.21 -23.66
CA GLU A 108 20.40 45.39 -22.46
C GLU A 108 21.69 44.61 -22.19
N VAL A 109 22.01 44.46 -20.90
CA VAL A 109 23.17 43.68 -20.44
C VAL A 109 22.85 42.18 -20.48
N ALA A 110 22.43 41.66 -21.64
CA ALA A 110 22.11 40.25 -21.85
C ALA A 110 23.20 39.53 -22.67
N ALA A 111 23.24 38.21 -22.57
CA ALA A 111 24.11 37.36 -23.38
C ALA A 111 23.66 37.42 -24.84
N SER A 112 24.44 38.07 -25.69
CA SER A 112 24.15 38.25 -27.11
C SER A 112 25.41 37.99 -27.94
N THR A 113 25.26 37.19 -28.98
CA THR A 113 26.33 36.87 -29.94
C THR A 113 26.81 38.13 -30.67
N ILE A 114 25.88 39.03 -31.00
CA ILE A 114 26.14 40.31 -31.66
C ILE A 114 26.89 41.26 -30.71
N ARG A 115 26.48 41.30 -29.44
CA ARG A 115 27.17 42.11 -28.42
C ARG A 115 28.61 41.66 -28.20
N LEU A 116 28.82 40.36 -28.05
CA LEU A 116 30.14 39.76 -27.91
C LEU A 116 31.01 40.07 -29.13
N GLN A 117 30.44 40.04 -30.34
CA GLN A 117 31.16 40.36 -31.58
C GLN A 117 31.65 41.82 -31.59
N ILE A 118 30.78 42.78 -31.26
CA ILE A 118 31.14 44.21 -31.20
C ILE A 118 32.26 44.45 -30.17
N HIS A 119 32.16 43.83 -28.99
CA HIS A 119 33.21 43.94 -27.97
C HIS A 119 34.53 43.27 -28.41
N ARG A 120 34.47 42.16 -29.15
CA ARG A 120 35.66 41.47 -29.71
C ARG A 120 36.39 42.36 -30.72
N GLU A 121 35.66 43.07 -31.56
CA GLU A 121 36.22 44.01 -32.55
C GLU A 121 36.89 45.21 -31.87
N VAL A 122 36.24 45.80 -30.87
CA VAL A 122 36.83 46.89 -30.05
C VAL A 122 38.08 46.43 -29.31
N PHE A 123 38.07 45.20 -28.79
CA PHE A 123 39.22 44.61 -28.13
C PHE A 123 40.38 44.34 -29.10
N GLU A 124 40.10 43.97 -30.34
CA GLU A 124 41.14 43.81 -31.37
C GLU A 124 41.82 45.15 -31.70
N TYR A 125 41.04 46.21 -31.90
CA TYR A 125 41.59 47.57 -32.10
C TYR A 125 42.42 48.03 -30.90
N LEU A 126 42.01 47.67 -29.67
CA LEU A 126 42.77 47.95 -28.45
C LEU A 126 44.11 47.21 -28.42
N ILE A 127 44.11 45.91 -28.72
CA ILE A 127 45.30 45.07 -28.78
C ILE A 127 46.29 45.59 -29.83
N GLU A 128 45.78 45.99 -30.99
CA GLU A 128 46.58 46.51 -32.10
C GLU A 128 47.33 47.80 -31.73
N ALA A 129 46.71 48.66 -30.93
CA ALA A 129 47.31 49.92 -30.47
C ALA A 129 48.39 49.73 -29.38
N PHE A 130 48.29 48.70 -28.54
CA PHE A 130 49.25 48.43 -27.46
C PHE A 130 50.45 47.60 -27.91
N LYS A 131 51.43 48.25 -28.55
CA LYS A 131 52.60 47.58 -29.15
C LYS A 131 53.42 46.70 -28.18
N THR A 132 53.57 47.09 -26.91
CA THR A 132 54.39 46.36 -25.93
C THR A 132 53.66 45.20 -25.26
N TYR A 133 52.34 45.30 -25.08
CA TYR A 133 51.52 44.31 -24.38
C TYR A 133 50.70 43.43 -25.33
N LYS A 134 50.73 43.71 -26.63
CA LYS A 134 50.02 42.98 -27.69
C LYS A 134 50.17 41.45 -27.61
N PRO A 135 51.38 40.87 -27.42
CA PRO A 135 51.52 39.41 -27.35
C PRO A 135 50.74 38.77 -26.19
N LEU A 136 50.71 39.41 -25.03
CA LEU A 136 50.00 38.92 -23.84
C LEU A 136 48.48 39.00 -24.03
N LEU A 137 47.98 40.16 -24.48
CA LEU A 137 46.54 40.37 -24.65
C LEU A 137 45.98 39.49 -25.79
N ALA A 138 46.73 39.28 -26.86
CA ALA A 138 46.37 38.36 -27.93
C ALA A 138 46.34 36.90 -27.46
N ALA A 139 47.28 36.49 -26.60
CA ALA A 139 47.29 35.15 -26.02
C ALA A 139 46.06 34.91 -25.12
N ILE A 140 45.70 35.87 -24.26
CA ILE A 140 44.50 35.80 -23.43
C ILE A 140 43.24 35.72 -24.30
N LYS A 141 43.15 36.57 -25.34
CA LYS A 141 42.04 36.54 -26.31
C LYS A 141 41.90 35.17 -26.97
N ARG A 142 43.00 34.56 -27.41
CA ARG A 142 43.02 33.24 -28.06
C ARG A 142 42.44 32.14 -27.17
N GLU A 143 42.78 32.12 -25.88
CA GLU A 143 42.28 31.09 -24.94
C GLU A 143 40.75 31.18 -24.77
N TYR A 144 40.21 32.37 -24.57
CA TYR A 144 38.76 32.56 -24.48
C TYR A 144 38.05 32.22 -25.80
N GLU A 145 38.62 32.62 -26.94
CA GLU A 145 38.07 32.31 -28.26
C GLU A 145 38.04 30.80 -28.54
N MET A 146 39.09 30.08 -28.15
CA MET A 146 39.14 28.62 -28.27
C MET A 146 38.09 27.93 -27.41
N MET A 147 37.93 28.34 -26.15
CA MET A 147 36.92 27.76 -25.26
C MET A 147 35.49 28.02 -25.77
N ILE A 148 35.21 29.24 -26.26
CA ILE A 148 33.91 29.58 -26.84
C ILE A 148 33.62 28.75 -28.10
N ALA A 149 34.64 28.49 -28.94
CA ALA A 149 34.50 27.62 -30.10
C ALA A 149 34.18 26.18 -29.71
N HIS A 150 34.91 25.62 -28.74
CA HIS A 150 34.66 24.28 -28.20
C HIS A 150 33.23 24.12 -27.67
N LEU A 151 32.75 25.06 -26.85
CA LEU A 151 31.39 25.03 -26.32
C LEU A 151 30.32 25.10 -27.42
N ARG A 152 30.55 25.88 -28.48
CA ARG A 152 29.63 25.95 -29.62
C ARG A 152 29.57 24.65 -30.41
N ASP A 153 30.71 23.99 -30.61
CA ASP A 153 30.76 22.70 -31.32
C ASP A 153 30.11 21.59 -30.49
N GLU A 154 30.29 21.60 -29.16
CA GLU A 154 29.62 20.65 -28.27
C GLU A 154 28.11 20.84 -28.27
N ILE A 155 27.61 22.09 -28.27
CA ILE A 155 26.17 22.37 -28.43
C ILE A 155 25.64 21.80 -29.75
N ARG A 156 26.34 22.02 -30.87
CA ARG A 156 25.94 21.47 -32.18
C ARG A 156 25.91 19.94 -32.20
N ARG A 157 26.83 19.28 -31.48
CA ARG A 157 26.89 17.82 -31.38
C ARG A 157 25.70 17.26 -30.59
N LEU A 158 25.21 18.00 -29.60
CA LEU A 158 24.08 17.59 -28.76
C LEU A 158 22.70 17.82 -29.41
N GLU A 159 22.59 18.76 -30.36
CA GLU A 159 21.35 19.06 -31.09
C GLU A 159 20.69 17.82 -31.74
N PRO A 160 21.37 17.01 -32.57
CA PRO A 160 20.75 15.83 -33.21
C PRO A 160 20.36 14.74 -32.20
N MET A 161 21.05 14.66 -31.06
CA MET A 161 20.71 13.72 -29.99
C MET A 161 19.39 14.11 -29.30
N LYS A 162 19.13 15.42 -29.15
CA LYS A 162 17.84 15.92 -28.65
C LYS A 162 16.70 15.64 -29.64
N GLU A 163 16.94 15.83 -30.93
CA GLU A 163 15.96 15.51 -31.98
C GLU A 163 15.62 14.03 -32.01
N MET A 164 16.63 13.15 -31.95
CA MET A 164 16.44 11.70 -31.88
C MET A 164 15.69 11.28 -30.62
N LEU A 165 15.97 11.89 -29.47
CA LEU A 165 15.26 11.63 -28.22
C LEU A 165 13.80 12.07 -28.31
N TRP A 166 13.51 13.20 -28.96
CA TRP A 166 12.15 13.65 -29.22
C TRP A 166 11.38 12.67 -30.11
N THR A 167 12.01 12.18 -31.20
CA THR A 167 11.37 11.16 -32.06
C THR A 167 11.14 9.85 -31.32
N LEU A 168 12.09 9.41 -30.50
CA LEU A 168 11.94 8.18 -29.71
C LEU A 168 10.83 8.32 -28.66
N SER A 169 10.73 9.48 -28.01
CA SER A 169 9.63 9.80 -27.10
C SER A 169 8.29 9.75 -27.82
N GLN A 170 8.19 10.32 -29.02
CA GLN A 170 6.98 10.29 -29.83
C GLN A 170 6.58 8.86 -30.24
N GLU A 171 7.55 8.01 -30.58
CA GLU A 171 7.31 6.60 -30.88
C GLU A 171 6.85 5.81 -29.65
N CYS A 172 7.43 6.05 -28.48
CA CYS A 172 6.99 5.47 -27.21
C CYS A 172 5.54 5.89 -26.90
N ASP A 173 5.22 7.18 -27.04
CA ASP A 173 3.86 7.68 -26.85
C ASP A 173 2.87 7.04 -27.82
N GLN A 174 3.24 6.88 -29.09
CA GLN A 174 2.40 6.19 -30.08
C GLN A 174 2.15 4.72 -29.71
N LYS A 175 3.18 3.99 -29.26
CA LYS A 175 3.03 2.60 -28.80
C LYS A 175 2.11 2.52 -27.58
N ILE A 176 2.26 3.42 -26.61
CA ILE A 176 1.39 3.48 -25.43
C ILE A 176 -0.07 3.73 -25.85
N MET A 177 -0.31 4.64 -26.79
CA MET A 177 -1.65 4.93 -27.28
C MET A 177 -2.27 3.75 -28.05
N ALA A 178 -1.47 3.00 -28.81
CA ALA A 178 -1.92 1.81 -29.52
C ALA A 178 -2.36 0.70 -28.53
N ILE A 179 -1.53 0.41 -27.52
CA ILE A 179 -1.85 -0.58 -26.48
C ILE A 179 -3.14 -0.18 -25.74
N ARG A 180 -3.26 1.08 -25.34
CA ARG A 180 -4.48 1.59 -24.67
C ARG A 180 -5.73 1.48 -25.54
N ALA A 181 -5.60 1.60 -26.86
CA ALA A 181 -6.74 1.44 -27.77
C ALA A 181 -7.19 -0.02 -27.85
N GLU A 182 -6.23 -0.96 -27.94
CA GLU A 182 -6.47 -2.41 -27.94
C GLU A 182 -7.13 -2.87 -26.64
N GLU A 183 -6.56 -2.49 -25.48
CA GLU A 183 -7.14 -2.77 -24.15
C GLU A 183 -8.59 -2.24 -24.03
N LYS A 184 -8.86 -1.05 -24.59
CA LYS A 184 -10.21 -0.46 -24.57
C LYS A 184 -11.21 -1.22 -25.43
N ASP A 185 -10.75 -1.83 -26.52
CA ASP A 185 -11.59 -2.67 -27.38
C ASP A 185 -11.84 -4.04 -26.72
N GLU A 186 -10.82 -4.66 -26.12
CA GLU A 186 -10.95 -5.89 -25.32
C GLU A 186 -11.92 -5.69 -24.14
N MET A 187 -11.76 -4.59 -23.40
CA MET A 187 -12.68 -4.24 -22.31
C MET A 187 -14.12 -4.07 -22.79
N ARG A 188 -14.35 -3.57 -24.00
CA ARG A 188 -15.70 -3.48 -24.59
C ARG A 188 -16.24 -4.86 -24.94
N GLN A 189 -15.43 -5.74 -25.51
CA GLN A 189 -15.83 -7.12 -25.83
C GLN A 189 -16.17 -7.91 -24.56
N LEU A 190 -15.32 -7.84 -23.53
CA LEU A 190 -15.55 -8.49 -22.24
C LEU A 190 -16.81 -7.97 -21.55
N ARG A 191 -17.10 -6.66 -21.63
CA ARG A 191 -18.35 -6.10 -21.11
C ARG A 191 -19.59 -6.63 -21.86
N SER A 192 -19.52 -6.74 -23.18
CA SER A 192 -20.60 -7.30 -24.00
C SER A 192 -20.86 -8.77 -23.66
N LEU A 193 -19.80 -9.57 -23.53
CA LEU A 193 -19.90 -10.97 -23.12
C LEU A 193 -20.47 -11.11 -21.70
N ASN A 194 -20.01 -10.30 -20.75
CA ASN A 194 -20.54 -10.29 -19.38
C ASN A 194 -22.03 -9.94 -19.35
N LEU A 195 -22.48 -8.98 -20.17
CA LEU A 195 -23.90 -8.65 -20.27
C LEU A 195 -24.71 -9.85 -20.79
N GLY A 196 -24.25 -10.51 -21.86
CA GLY A 196 -24.91 -11.69 -22.39
C GLY A 196 -24.94 -12.88 -21.42
N LEU A 197 -23.88 -13.08 -20.63
CA LEU A 197 -23.86 -14.09 -19.58
C LEU A 197 -24.84 -13.78 -18.45
N ARG A 198 -24.96 -12.50 -18.04
CA ARG A 198 -25.97 -12.06 -17.05
C ARG A 198 -27.38 -12.30 -17.54
N GLU A 199 -27.69 -11.93 -18.78
CA GLU A 199 -29.01 -12.21 -19.37
C GLU A 199 -29.34 -13.71 -19.40
N LYS A 200 -28.33 -14.58 -19.60
CA LYS A 200 -28.51 -16.03 -19.53
C LYS A 200 -28.77 -16.50 -18.10
N ILE A 201 -28.06 -15.96 -17.12
CA ILE A 201 -28.29 -16.25 -15.69
C ILE A 201 -29.71 -15.84 -15.30
N ASP A 202 -30.14 -14.64 -15.68
CA ASP A 202 -31.48 -14.14 -15.38
C ASP A 202 -32.57 -15.06 -15.96
N LYS A 203 -32.40 -15.52 -17.20
CA LYS A 203 -33.31 -16.50 -17.81
C LYS A 203 -33.34 -17.84 -17.07
N MET A 204 -32.19 -18.33 -16.61
CA MET A 204 -32.15 -19.57 -15.83
C MET A 204 -32.81 -19.41 -14.45
N HIS A 205 -32.64 -18.26 -13.80
CA HIS A 205 -33.32 -17.96 -12.54
C HIS A 205 -34.84 -17.84 -12.72
N GLU A 206 -35.31 -17.21 -13.80
CA GLU A 206 -36.74 -17.13 -14.13
C GLU A 206 -37.32 -18.54 -14.34
N GLN A 207 -36.62 -19.40 -15.09
CA GLN A 207 -37.01 -20.81 -15.27
C GLN A 207 -37.01 -21.59 -13.96
N GLN A 208 -36.04 -21.36 -13.08
CA GLN A 208 -35.98 -22.00 -11.77
C GLN A 208 -37.18 -21.57 -10.92
N HIS A 209 -37.53 -20.29 -10.92
CA HIS A 209 -38.68 -19.77 -10.17
C HIS A 209 -40.01 -20.37 -10.67
N ASP A 210 -40.19 -20.45 -12.00
CA ASP A 210 -41.37 -21.08 -12.60
C ASP A 210 -41.52 -22.56 -12.19
N LEU A 211 -40.39 -23.29 -12.18
CA LEU A 211 -40.37 -24.69 -11.76
C LEU A 211 -40.65 -24.85 -10.27
N GLU A 212 -40.11 -23.97 -9.43
CA GLU A 212 -40.39 -23.94 -7.99
C GLU A 212 -41.87 -23.68 -7.72
N GLN A 213 -42.49 -22.74 -8.43
CA GLN A 213 -43.93 -22.47 -8.32
C GLN A 213 -44.79 -23.67 -8.73
N GLN A 214 -44.39 -24.39 -9.78
CA GLN A 214 -45.06 -25.63 -10.18
C GLN A 214 -44.94 -26.71 -9.09
N VAL A 215 -43.77 -26.86 -8.49
CA VAL A 215 -43.55 -27.81 -7.38
C VAL A 215 -44.40 -27.42 -6.16
N GLU A 216 -44.49 -26.14 -5.81
CA GLU A 216 -45.34 -25.64 -4.73
C GLU A 216 -46.81 -25.98 -4.98
N THR A 217 -47.29 -25.75 -6.21
CA THR A 217 -48.67 -26.03 -6.61
C THR A 217 -48.98 -27.52 -6.53
N LEU A 218 -48.10 -28.37 -7.07
CA LEU A 218 -48.26 -29.83 -7.02
C LEU A 218 -48.23 -30.37 -5.58
N LYS A 219 -47.40 -29.78 -4.70
CA LYS A 219 -47.40 -30.12 -3.27
C LYS A 219 -48.75 -29.75 -2.63
N ALA A 220 -49.28 -28.57 -2.91
CA ALA A 220 -50.58 -28.14 -2.40
C ALA A 220 -51.71 -29.09 -2.86
N GLU A 221 -51.74 -29.44 -4.16
CA GLU A 221 -52.69 -30.41 -4.70
C GLU A 221 -52.57 -31.78 -4.04
N LEU A 222 -51.34 -32.26 -3.80
CA LEU A 222 -51.11 -33.52 -3.10
C LEU A 222 -51.63 -33.47 -1.67
N THR A 223 -51.41 -32.37 -0.95
CA THR A 223 -51.94 -32.21 0.42
C THR A 223 -53.46 -32.15 0.45
N ASP A 224 -54.10 -31.49 -0.52
CA ASP A 224 -55.56 -31.46 -0.64
C ASP A 224 -56.12 -32.85 -0.93
N MET A 225 -55.49 -33.60 -1.84
CA MET A 225 -55.86 -34.99 -2.11
C MET A 225 -55.71 -35.87 -0.87
N GLN A 226 -54.61 -35.76 -0.13
CA GLN A 226 -54.41 -36.50 1.12
C GLN A 226 -55.47 -36.14 2.18
N GLN A 227 -55.87 -34.88 2.27
CA GLN A 227 -56.93 -34.44 3.17
C GLN A 227 -58.28 -35.05 2.77
N ARG A 228 -58.64 -35.01 1.49
CA ARG A 228 -59.85 -35.65 0.97
C ARG A 228 -59.89 -37.14 1.26
N TYR A 229 -58.77 -37.85 1.07
CA TYR A 229 -58.67 -39.27 1.41
C TYR A 229 -58.89 -39.54 2.91
N ARG A 230 -58.40 -38.66 3.80
CA ARG A 230 -58.65 -38.76 5.24
C ARG A 230 -60.11 -38.51 5.58
N ASP A 231 -60.70 -37.45 5.04
CA ASP A 231 -62.10 -37.10 5.26
C ASP A 231 -63.03 -38.23 4.78
N GLU A 232 -62.72 -38.84 3.63
CA GLU A 232 -63.44 -40.00 3.12
C GLU A 232 -63.27 -41.23 4.04
N ALA A 233 -62.06 -41.49 4.53
CA ALA A 233 -61.80 -42.58 5.46
C ALA A 233 -62.54 -42.40 6.80
N ASP A 234 -62.60 -41.17 7.33
CA ASP A 234 -63.31 -40.87 8.57
C ASP A 234 -64.84 -40.93 8.40
N SER A 235 -65.36 -40.49 7.25
CA SER A 235 -66.76 -40.71 6.87
C SER A 235 -67.11 -42.20 6.81
N ARG A 236 -66.24 -43.04 6.20
CA ARG A 236 -66.40 -44.50 6.19
C ARG A 236 -66.40 -45.10 7.60
N LYS A 237 -65.53 -44.62 8.51
CA LYS A 237 -65.53 -45.07 9.92
C LYS A 237 -66.83 -44.71 10.63
N LEU A 238 -67.34 -43.50 10.42
CA LEU A 238 -68.61 -43.05 11.00
C LEU A 238 -69.77 -43.93 10.53
N LEU A 239 -69.87 -44.20 9.22
CA LEU A 239 -70.88 -45.09 8.66
C LEU A 239 -70.78 -46.53 9.21
N VAL A 240 -69.56 -47.04 9.41
CA VAL A 240 -69.36 -48.36 10.04
C VAL A 240 -69.80 -48.36 11.50
N ALA A 241 -69.56 -47.27 12.24
CA ALA A 241 -70.04 -47.13 13.61
C ALA A 241 -71.57 -47.10 13.67
N ASP A 242 -72.22 -46.28 12.83
CA ASP A 242 -73.69 -46.21 12.73
C ASP A 242 -74.29 -47.56 12.35
N MET A 243 -73.68 -48.26 11.38
CA MET A 243 -74.12 -49.59 10.95
C MET A 243 -74.01 -50.62 12.08
N ASN A 244 -72.94 -50.56 12.89
CA ASN A 244 -72.77 -51.42 14.06
C ASN A 244 -73.80 -51.09 15.15
N GLU A 245 -74.11 -49.82 15.38
CA GLU A 245 -75.11 -49.39 16.35
C GLU A 245 -76.51 -49.83 15.95
N LEU A 246 -76.89 -49.63 14.68
CA LEU A 246 -78.16 -50.15 14.13
C LEU A 246 -78.27 -51.66 14.25
N ARG A 247 -77.15 -52.38 14.06
CA ARG A 247 -77.10 -53.84 14.20
C ARG A 247 -77.30 -54.25 15.65
N SER A 248 -76.67 -53.56 16.60
CA SER A 248 -76.90 -53.76 18.04
C SER A 248 -78.37 -53.51 18.42
N GLN A 249 -78.97 -52.41 17.94
CA GLN A 249 -80.37 -52.10 18.19
C GLN A 249 -81.32 -53.16 17.60
N GLN A 250 -81.02 -53.68 16.40
CA GLN A 250 -81.78 -54.79 15.81
C GLN A 250 -81.63 -56.08 16.62
N GLU A 251 -80.42 -56.39 17.09
CA GLU A 251 -80.18 -57.56 17.95
C GLU A 251 -80.97 -57.41 19.27
N ASP A 252 -80.94 -56.26 19.92
CA ASP A 252 -81.70 -55.97 21.14
C ASP A 252 -83.23 -56.07 20.91
N MET A 253 -83.74 -55.50 19.82
CA MET A 253 -85.15 -55.63 19.42
C MET A 253 -85.53 -57.08 19.09
N SER A 254 -84.61 -57.85 18.49
CA SER A 254 -84.84 -59.27 18.20
C SER A 254 -84.86 -60.12 19.47
N ILE A 255 -84.04 -59.78 20.47
CA ILE A 255 -84.04 -60.41 21.80
C ILE A 255 -85.32 -60.06 22.53
N PHE A 256 -85.76 -58.79 22.48
CA PHE A 256 -87.03 -58.35 23.06
C PHE A 256 -88.23 -59.04 22.40
N LYS A 257 -88.19 -59.21 21.06
CA LYS A 257 -89.22 -59.91 20.30
C LYS A 257 -89.24 -61.42 20.58
N LYS A 258 -88.07 -62.07 20.69
CA LYS A 258 -87.97 -63.47 21.13
C LYS A 258 -88.40 -63.68 22.59
N ALA A 259 -88.23 -62.68 23.45
CA ALA A 259 -88.75 -62.70 24.81
C ALA A 259 -90.30 -62.52 24.83
N ALA A 260 -90.85 -61.73 23.91
CA ALA A 260 -92.29 -61.53 23.73
C ALA A 260 -93.00 -62.71 23.03
N ASP A 261 -92.32 -63.41 22.11
CA ASP A 261 -92.82 -64.60 21.40
C ASP A 261 -92.59 -65.91 22.20
N SER A 262 -92.24 -65.81 23.50
CA SER A 262 -92.08 -66.98 24.38
C SER A 262 -93.41 -67.55 24.91
N GLU A 263 -94.54 -66.98 24.50
CA GLU A 263 -95.86 -67.60 24.65
C GLU A 263 -96.50 -67.81 23.27
N ASP A 264 -96.55 -69.09 22.87
CA ASP A 264 -97.46 -69.67 21.90
C ASP A 264 -97.25 -69.36 20.40
N SER A 265 -96.54 -70.26 19.71
CA SER A 265 -97.16 -71.02 18.60
C SER A 265 -96.18 -72.06 18.04
N GLY A 266 -96.63 -73.31 17.97
CA GLY A 266 -95.93 -74.34 17.22
C GLY A 266 -95.86 -73.95 15.73
N GLU A 267 -94.65 -73.91 15.19
CA GLU A 267 -94.37 -73.55 13.80
C GLU A 267 -95.15 -74.45 12.83
N ASP A 268 -95.99 -73.81 12.00
CA ASP A 268 -96.76 -74.45 10.92
C ASP A 268 -95.81 -75.04 9.86
N PRO A 269 -95.92 -76.34 9.51
CA PRO A 269 -95.11 -77.00 8.48
C PRO A 269 -95.09 -76.27 7.12
N VAL A 270 -96.13 -75.48 6.81
CA VAL A 270 -96.18 -74.68 5.59
C VAL A 270 -95.22 -73.50 5.65
N GLN A 271 -95.05 -72.86 6.81
CA GLN A 271 -94.10 -71.77 7.01
C GLN A 271 -92.66 -72.25 6.92
N LEU A 272 -92.35 -73.41 7.48
CA LEU A 272 -91.04 -74.04 7.33
C LEU A 272 -90.74 -74.38 5.86
N ARG A 273 -91.75 -74.82 5.09
CA ARG A 273 -91.58 -75.09 3.65
C ARG A 273 -91.38 -73.81 2.83
N ILE A 274 -92.08 -72.74 3.15
CA ILE A 274 -91.92 -71.43 2.50
C ILE A 274 -90.55 -70.83 2.86
N GLY A 275 -90.14 -70.91 4.12
CA GLY A 275 -88.82 -70.50 4.59
C GLY A 275 -87.69 -71.29 3.94
N LEU A 276 -87.84 -72.61 3.81
CA LEU A 276 -86.87 -73.47 3.12
C LEU A 276 -86.75 -73.12 1.63
N ASN A 277 -87.87 -72.87 0.94
CA ASN A 277 -87.85 -72.47 -0.46
C ASN A 277 -87.26 -71.06 -0.64
N GLN A 278 -87.55 -70.15 0.27
CA GLN A 278 -86.98 -68.80 0.27
C GLN A 278 -85.47 -68.84 0.54
N ALA A 279 -85.01 -69.68 1.48
CA ALA A 279 -83.60 -69.89 1.79
C ALA A 279 -82.84 -70.53 0.61
N LYS A 280 -83.45 -71.51 -0.07
CA LYS A 280 -82.87 -72.10 -1.28
C LYS A 280 -82.77 -71.09 -2.42
N LYS A 281 -83.77 -70.21 -2.56
CA LYS A 281 -83.76 -69.15 -3.57
C LYS A 281 -82.70 -68.08 -3.26
N SER A 282 -82.61 -67.62 -2.01
CA SER A 282 -81.56 -66.68 -1.60
C SER A 282 -80.16 -67.30 -1.69
N GLN A 283 -80.03 -68.60 -1.43
CA GLN A 283 -78.77 -69.32 -1.60
C GLN A 283 -78.38 -69.36 -3.09
N ALA A 284 -79.33 -69.64 -3.98
CA ALA A 284 -79.08 -69.60 -5.42
C ALA A 284 -78.69 -68.19 -5.89
N ASP A 285 -79.39 -67.15 -5.43
CA ASP A 285 -79.09 -65.76 -5.78
C ASP A 285 -77.71 -65.31 -5.27
N LEU A 286 -77.29 -65.76 -4.08
CA LEU A 286 -75.96 -65.50 -3.54
C LEU A 286 -74.87 -66.24 -4.31
N ILE A 287 -75.10 -67.51 -4.68
CA ILE A 287 -74.17 -68.28 -5.52
C ILE A 287 -74.02 -67.60 -6.88
N ASP A 288 -75.12 -67.15 -7.49
CA ASP A 288 -75.09 -66.42 -8.76
C ASP A 288 -74.30 -65.11 -8.64
N ARG A 289 -74.48 -64.37 -7.54
CA ARG A 289 -73.77 -63.11 -7.30
C ARG A 289 -72.28 -63.31 -7.01
N ILE A 290 -71.92 -64.38 -6.29
CA ILE A 290 -70.52 -64.77 -6.08
C ILE A 290 -69.90 -65.19 -7.40
N THR A 291 -70.58 -66.01 -8.20
CA THR A 291 -70.08 -66.46 -9.50
C THR A 291 -69.88 -65.30 -10.47
N ARG A 292 -70.77 -64.30 -10.46
CA ARG A 292 -70.59 -63.05 -11.23
C ARG A 292 -69.45 -62.21 -10.71
N MET A 293 -69.33 -62.01 -9.38
CA MET A 293 -68.17 -61.31 -8.83
C MET A 293 -66.86 -62.04 -9.17
N GLU A 294 -66.78 -63.35 -9.05
CA GLU A 294 -65.58 -64.13 -9.38
C GLU A 294 -65.22 -64.01 -10.87
N ALA A 295 -66.22 -64.00 -11.76
CA ALA A 295 -66.02 -63.75 -13.19
C ALA A 295 -65.56 -62.30 -13.47
N ASP A 296 -66.14 -61.31 -12.80
CA ASP A 296 -65.75 -59.90 -12.94
C ASP A 296 -64.33 -59.65 -12.35
N TYR A 297 -63.97 -60.30 -11.23
CA TYR A 297 -62.62 -60.22 -10.63
C TYR A 297 -61.55 -60.91 -11.48
N SER A 298 -61.92 -61.92 -12.27
CA SER A 298 -61.02 -62.60 -13.23
C SER A 298 -60.59 -61.67 -14.38
N ASP A 299 -61.46 -60.77 -14.83
CA ASP A 299 -61.22 -59.90 -16.00
C ASP A 299 -60.62 -58.51 -15.64
N VAL A 300 -60.80 -58.03 -14.40
CA VAL A 300 -60.49 -56.63 -14.06
C VAL A 300 -59.03 -56.39 -13.65
N VAL A 301 -58.30 -57.40 -13.16
CA VAL A 301 -56.82 -57.36 -13.07
C VAL A 301 -56.23 -58.77 -13.26
N PRO A 302 -55.78 -59.12 -14.48
CA PRO A 302 -55.02 -60.34 -14.70
C PRO A 302 -53.84 -60.40 -13.72
N ARG A 303 -53.65 -61.50 -12.98
CA ARG A 303 -52.51 -61.69 -12.05
C ARG A 303 -51.18 -61.26 -12.64
N ARG A 304 -50.99 -61.51 -13.94
CA ARG A 304 -49.81 -61.10 -14.70
C ARG A 304 -49.59 -59.58 -14.70
N GLN A 305 -50.63 -58.76 -14.81
CA GLN A 305 -50.52 -57.30 -14.76
C GLN A 305 -50.17 -56.81 -13.35
N PHE A 306 -50.77 -57.41 -12.32
CA PHE A 306 -50.40 -57.12 -10.92
C PHE A 306 -48.95 -57.50 -10.63
N GLU A 307 -48.52 -58.68 -11.05
CA GLU A 307 -47.13 -59.14 -10.91
C GLU A 307 -46.16 -58.24 -11.69
N THR A 308 -46.55 -57.78 -12.89
CA THR A 308 -45.74 -56.84 -13.69
C THR A 308 -45.61 -55.49 -13.01
N VAL A 309 -46.71 -54.92 -12.51
CA VAL A 309 -46.71 -53.63 -11.81
C VAL A 309 -45.95 -53.73 -10.47
N SER A 310 -46.11 -54.84 -9.75
CA SER A 310 -45.38 -55.11 -8.51
C SER A 310 -43.87 -55.22 -8.74
N ALA A 311 -43.46 -55.92 -9.82
CA ALA A 311 -42.05 -56.00 -10.21
C ALA A 311 -41.49 -54.64 -10.66
N GLN A 312 -42.26 -53.84 -11.39
CA GLN A 312 -41.88 -52.47 -11.76
C GLN A 312 -41.73 -51.58 -10.52
N PHE A 313 -42.63 -51.69 -9.56
CA PHE A 313 -42.55 -50.95 -8.30
C PHE A 313 -41.29 -51.32 -7.51
N ALA A 314 -41.00 -52.62 -7.37
CA ALA A 314 -39.80 -53.10 -6.70
C ALA A 314 -38.51 -52.60 -7.40
N SER A 315 -38.47 -52.63 -8.73
CA SER A 315 -37.35 -52.09 -9.52
C SER A 315 -37.18 -50.58 -9.30
N MET A 316 -38.30 -49.84 -9.27
CA MET A 316 -38.27 -48.39 -9.13
C MET A 316 -37.88 -47.95 -7.70
N GLU A 317 -38.24 -48.74 -6.70
CA GLU A 317 -37.83 -48.54 -5.31
C GLU A 317 -36.31 -48.77 -5.12
N GLU A 318 -35.75 -49.78 -5.80
CA GLU A 318 -34.30 -50.02 -5.83
C GLU A 318 -33.55 -48.90 -6.55
N GLU A 319 -34.03 -48.46 -7.72
CA GLU A 319 -33.47 -47.33 -8.46
C GLU A 319 -33.52 -46.04 -7.64
N TYR A 320 -34.64 -45.75 -6.97
CA TYR A 320 -34.75 -44.58 -6.07
C TYR A 320 -33.75 -44.65 -4.92
N GLY A 321 -33.54 -45.84 -4.33
CA GLY A 321 -32.53 -46.06 -3.31
C GLY A 321 -31.10 -45.84 -3.81
N ASN A 322 -30.81 -46.22 -5.06
CA ASN A 322 -29.52 -45.95 -5.72
C ASN A 322 -29.33 -44.43 -5.96
N TYR A 323 -30.30 -43.78 -6.60
CA TYR A 323 -30.26 -42.34 -6.84
C TYR A 323 -30.07 -41.54 -5.57
N LYS A 324 -30.81 -41.89 -4.50
CA LYS A 324 -30.67 -41.23 -3.20
C LYS A 324 -29.25 -41.36 -2.64
N ARG A 325 -28.67 -42.57 -2.67
CA ARG A 325 -27.28 -42.79 -2.23
C ARG A 325 -26.27 -41.99 -3.05
N ASP A 326 -26.44 -41.94 -4.36
CA ASP A 326 -25.54 -41.18 -5.23
C ASP A 326 -25.68 -39.67 -5.00
N THR A 327 -26.90 -39.19 -4.77
CA THR A 327 -27.16 -37.78 -4.41
C THR A 327 -26.53 -37.44 -3.07
N ASP A 328 -26.67 -38.30 -2.06
CA ASP A 328 -26.07 -38.11 -0.73
C ASP A 328 -24.54 -38.06 -0.83
N LYS A 329 -23.92 -38.92 -1.65
CA LYS A 329 -22.47 -38.89 -1.90
C LYS A 329 -22.02 -37.60 -2.60
N LEU A 330 -22.74 -37.16 -3.64
CA LEU A 330 -22.43 -35.89 -4.32
C LEU A 330 -22.57 -34.70 -3.37
N ILE A 331 -23.56 -34.74 -2.47
CA ILE A 331 -23.73 -33.70 -1.44
C ILE A 331 -22.51 -33.71 -0.50
N ASP A 332 -22.05 -34.86 -0.04
CA ASP A 332 -20.90 -34.97 0.87
C ASP A 332 -19.57 -34.57 0.19
N GLU A 333 -19.33 -35.00 -1.06
CA GLU A 333 -18.10 -34.71 -1.81
C GLU A 333 -17.98 -33.24 -2.24
N HIS A 334 -19.11 -32.56 -2.49
CA HIS A 334 -19.13 -31.18 -2.98
C HIS A 334 -19.62 -30.16 -1.94
N ARG A 335 -19.76 -30.56 -0.66
CA ARG A 335 -20.14 -29.62 0.40
C ARG A 335 -19.00 -28.65 0.68
N PRO A 336 -19.23 -27.32 0.57
CA PRO A 336 -18.21 -26.35 0.94
C PRO A 336 -17.88 -26.44 2.43
N GLU A 337 -16.61 -26.23 2.78
CA GLU A 337 -16.13 -26.14 4.16
C GLU A 337 -16.59 -24.82 4.80
N TRP A 338 -17.89 -24.72 5.10
CA TRP A 338 -18.49 -23.49 5.63
C TRP A 338 -17.82 -22.99 6.91
N GLU A 339 -17.22 -23.85 7.73
CA GLU A 339 -16.53 -23.43 8.96
C GLU A 339 -15.36 -22.47 8.70
N ARG A 340 -14.68 -22.59 7.55
CA ARG A 340 -13.58 -21.69 7.17
C ARG A 340 -14.06 -20.29 6.83
N CYS A 341 -15.32 -20.12 6.45
CA CYS A 341 -15.87 -18.79 6.16
C CYS A 341 -15.81 -17.85 7.38
N GLY A 342 -15.81 -18.39 8.60
CA GLY A 342 -15.61 -17.60 9.83
C GLY A 342 -14.24 -16.91 9.93
N GLU A 343 -13.23 -17.37 9.19
CA GLU A 343 -11.92 -16.71 9.10
C GLU A 343 -11.95 -15.46 8.21
N TYR A 344 -12.90 -15.40 7.28
CA TYR A 344 -12.96 -14.37 6.23
C TYR A 344 -14.14 -13.40 6.41
N ILE A 345 -15.11 -13.73 7.26
CA ILE A 345 -16.30 -12.92 7.52
C ILE A 345 -16.05 -11.97 8.70
N SER A 346 -16.56 -10.75 8.58
CA SER A 346 -16.47 -9.73 9.63
C SER A 346 -17.10 -10.23 10.94
N GLY A 347 -16.42 -10.06 12.07
CA GLY A 347 -16.86 -10.58 13.38
C GLY A 347 -16.42 -12.02 13.71
N GLY A 348 -15.64 -12.67 12.83
CA GLY A 348 -14.97 -13.94 13.11
C GLY A 348 -15.90 -15.16 13.18
N ALA A 349 -15.37 -16.26 13.72
CA ALA A 349 -16.07 -17.55 13.78
C ALA A 349 -17.36 -17.52 14.62
N ASP A 350 -17.43 -16.66 15.64
CA ASP A 350 -18.61 -16.57 16.52
C ASP A 350 -19.80 -15.91 15.82
N ARG A 351 -19.58 -14.81 15.08
CA ARG A 351 -20.62 -14.18 14.26
C ARG A 351 -21.01 -15.08 13.09
N TRP A 352 -20.05 -15.79 12.48
CA TRP A 352 -20.37 -16.74 11.44
C TRP A 352 -21.26 -17.88 11.95
N LYS A 353 -21.01 -18.40 13.16
CA LYS A 353 -21.91 -19.40 13.78
C LYS A 353 -23.32 -18.85 13.95
N GLU A 354 -23.48 -17.61 14.40
CA GLU A 354 -24.79 -16.96 14.53
C GLU A 354 -25.48 -16.78 13.17
N LEU A 355 -24.77 -16.29 12.16
CA LEU A 355 -25.31 -16.07 10.81
C LEU A 355 -25.61 -17.37 10.06
N SER A 356 -24.79 -18.41 10.28
CA SER A 356 -24.92 -19.69 9.59
C SER A 356 -25.93 -20.63 10.24
N GLN A 357 -26.34 -20.34 11.48
CA GLN A 357 -27.22 -21.22 12.23
C GLN A 357 -28.60 -21.34 11.58
N GLY A 358 -28.95 -22.57 11.20
CA GLY A 358 -30.25 -22.89 10.60
C GLY A 358 -30.42 -22.41 9.16
N LYS A 359 -29.34 -21.94 8.51
CA LYS A 359 -29.34 -21.51 7.11
C LYS A 359 -28.96 -22.63 6.16
N ARG A 360 -29.53 -22.59 4.95
CA ARG A 360 -29.18 -23.51 3.85
C ARG A 360 -27.98 -22.96 3.07
N SER A 361 -27.28 -23.84 2.33
CA SER A 361 -26.04 -23.50 1.63
C SER A 361 -26.18 -22.34 0.63
N ASP A 362 -27.33 -22.20 -0.03
CA ASP A 362 -27.70 -21.08 -0.89
C ASP A 362 -27.79 -19.76 -0.11
N GLU A 363 -28.48 -19.77 1.02
CA GLU A 363 -28.59 -18.60 1.91
C GLU A 363 -27.22 -18.20 2.49
N LEU A 364 -26.35 -19.17 2.77
CA LEU A 364 -24.98 -18.91 3.21
C LEU A 364 -24.15 -18.21 2.11
N VAL A 365 -24.32 -18.61 0.85
CA VAL A 365 -23.68 -17.94 -0.29
C VAL A 365 -24.17 -16.51 -0.41
N ASP A 366 -25.47 -16.25 -0.25
CA ASP A 366 -26.03 -14.89 -0.30
C ASP A 366 -25.50 -14.01 0.83
N ILE A 367 -25.37 -14.55 2.05
CA ILE A 367 -24.75 -13.85 3.19
C ILE A 367 -23.29 -13.50 2.86
N ILE A 368 -22.53 -14.42 2.25
CA ILE A 368 -21.15 -14.17 1.84
C ILE A 368 -21.09 -13.13 0.72
N LEU A 369 -21.94 -13.21 -0.29
CA LEU A 369 -22.00 -12.24 -1.39
C LEU A 369 -22.40 -10.84 -0.88
N GLN A 370 -23.27 -10.76 0.12
CA GLN A 370 -23.64 -9.51 0.77
C GLN A 370 -22.46 -8.91 1.58
N GLU A 371 -21.69 -9.74 2.28
CA GLU A 371 -20.46 -9.33 2.97
C GLU A 371 -19.36 -8.90 1.98
N MET A 372 -19.20 -9.60 0.85
CA MET A 372 -18.20 -9.30 -0.18
C MET A 372 -18.55 -8.06 -1.02
N SER A 373 -19.84 -7.79 -1.25
CA SER A 373 -20.30 -6.65 -2.04
C SER A 373 -20.34 -5.33 -1.25
N GLY A 374 -20.10 -5.37 0.07
CA GLY A 374 -20.17 -4.20 0.93
C GLY A 374 -21.59 -3.60 1.08
N LEU A 375 -22.61 -4.22 0.47
CA LEU A 375 -24.01 -3.83 0.55
C LEU A 375 -24.66 -4.39 1.83
N THR A 376 -24.13 -3.97 2.97
CA THR A 376 -24.79 -4.25 4.26
C THR A 376 -25.90 -3.22 4.48
N THR A 377 -27.13 -3.59 4.10
CA THR A 377 -28.35 -2.94 4.59
C THR A 377 -28.63 -3.41 6.01
N GLY A 378 -28.15 -2.63 6.99
CA GLY A 378 -28.44 -2.81 8.41
C GLY A 378 -27.21 -2.55 9.26
N GLU A 379 -27.15 -1.36 9.85
CA GLU A 379 -26.07 -0.88 10.73
C GLU A 379 -24.68 -0.97 10.09
N ALA A 380 -24.35 0.02 9.25
CA ALA A 380 -22.97 0.33 8.95
C ALA A 380 -22.18 0.32 10.26
N GLN A 381 -21.17 -0.55 10.38
CA GLN A 381 -20.22 -0.51 11.48
C GLN A 381 -19.48 0.81 11.39
N MET A 382 -20.11 1.86 11.92
CA MET A 382 -19.53 3.17 12.02
C MET A 382 -18.43 3.06 13.06
N LEU A 383 -17.21 3.39 12.65
CA LEU A 383 -16.09 3.53 13.55
C LEU A 383 -16.27 4.83 14.32
N GLU A 384 -16.09 4.78 15.64
CA GLU A 384 -16.18 5.97 16.47
C GLU A 384 -15.01 6.91 16.18
N GLY A 385 -15.31 8.19 15.98
CA GLY A 385 -14.28 9.22 15.78
C GLY A 385 -13.46 9.42 17.04
N LEU A 386 -12.13 9.40 16.91
CA LEU A 386 -11.19 9.57 18.03
C LEU A 386 -11.07 11.02 18.53
N GLY A 387 -11.73 11.98 17.86
CA GLY A 387 -11.73 13.39 18.24
C GLY A 387 -10.51 14.17 17.73
N TYR A 388 -10.27 15.34 18.32
CA TYR A 388 -9.23 16.30 17.91
C TYR A 388 -8.16 16.55 18.99
N ASP A 389 -7.92 15.55 19.84
CA ASP A 389 -6.90 15.64 20.89
C ASP A 389 -5.49 15.69 20.27
N GLU A 390 -4.54 16.37 20.92
CA GLU A 390 -3.14 16.46 20.49
C GLU A 390 -2.45 15.08 20.47
N LYS A 391 -2.90 14.15 21.31
CA LYS A 391 -2.40 12.76 21.31
C LYS A 391 -2.92 11.92 20.14
N VAL A 392 -4.01 12.35 19.49
CA VAL A 392 -4.59 11.62 18.36
C VAL A 392 -3.83 12.02 17.09
N PRO A 393 -3.26 11.06 16.33
CA PRO A 393 -2.55 11.36 15.09
C PRO A 393 -3.41 12.15 14.10
N LYS A 394 -2.81 13.11 13.38
CA LYS A 394 -3.54 14.03 12.48
C LYS A 394 -4.43 13.33 11.45
N PHE A 395 -3.96 12.21 10.90
CA PHE A 395 -4.72 11.42 9.92
C PHE A 395 -6.01 10.79 10.49
N LEU A 396 -6.15 10.71 11.82
CA LEU A 396 -7.33 10.20 12.53
C LEU A 396 -8.13 11.29 13.24
N GLN A 397 -7.74 12.56 13.16
CA GLN A 397 -8.44 13.62 13.87
C GLN A 397 -9.81 13.90 13.24
N HIS A 398 -10.85 13.29 13.81
CA HIS A 398 -12.21 13.40 13.32
C HIS A 398 -13.22 13.14 14.45
N GLY A 399 -14.27 13.96 14.52
CA GLY A 399 -15.22 13.95 15.63
C GLY A 399 -16.54 13.21 15.40
N THR A 400 -16.84 12.80 14.17
CA THR A 400 -18.09 12.09 13.85
C THR A 400 -17.85 10.62 13.51
N PRO A 401 -18.85 9.74 13.71
CA PRO A 401 -18.72 8.34 13.32
C PRO A 401 -18.43 8.19 11.81
N VAL A 402 -17.47 7.34 11.48
CA VAL A 402 -16.93 7.17 10.14
C VAL A 402 -17.38 5.84 9.57
N ASN A 403 -17.79 5.81 8.31
CA ASN A 403 -18.17 4.56 7.66
C ASN A 403 -16.93 3.65 7.47
N ASN A 404 -16.98 2.42 7.98
CA ASN A 404 -15.91 1.45 7.76
C ASN A 404 -16.04 0.83 6.36
N ARG A 405 -15.01 1.04 5.53
CA ARG A 405 -14.90 0.46 4.18
C ARG A 405 -14.54 -1.03 4.19
N ARG A 406 -14.29 -1.60 5.39
CA ARG A 406 -13.97 -3.01 5.63
C ARG A 406 -12.81 -3.49 4.79
N MET A 407 -11.70 -2.75 4.85
CA MET A 407 -10.49 -3.09 4.12
C MET A 407 -10.01 -4.49 4.51
N THR A 408 -9.72 -5.32 3.49
CA THR A 408 -9.25 -6.70 3.67
C THR A 408 -7.78 -6.72 4.07
N LYS A 409 -7.28 -7.89 4.52
CA LYS A 409 -5.86 -8.07 4.84
C LYS A 409 -4.96 -7.79 3.62
N ARG A 410 -5.36 -8.26 2.44
CA ARG A 410 -4.64 -8.03 1.18
C ARG A 410 -4.57 -6.55 0.84
N ASP A 411 -5.70 -5.85 0.90
CA ASP A 411 -5.75 -4.41 0.63
C ASP A 411 -4.90 -3.62 1.64
N ALA A 412 -4.94 -4.01 2.93
CA ALA A 412 -4.08 -3.41 3.95
C ALA A 412 -2.59 -3.53 3.58
N ARG A 413 -2.14 -4.70 3.14
CA ARG A 413 -0.75 -4.95 2.73
C ARG A 413 -0.36 -4.16 1.49
N ILE A 414 -1.25 -4.06 0.51
CA ILE A 414 -1.05 -3.24 -0.69
C ILE A 414 -0.86 -1.78 -0.29
N HIS A 415 -1.71 -1.25 0.60
CA HIS A 415 -1.56 0.12 1.11
C HIS A 415 -0.28 0.32 1.90
N ILE A 416 0.13 -0.64 2.76
CA ILE A 416 1.41 -0.60 3.47
C ILE A 416 2.57 -0.48 2.47
N ARG A 417 2.57 -1.28 1.39
CA ARG A 417 3.58 -1.19 0.33
C ARG A 417 3.59 0.20 -0.32
N GLU A 418 2.43 0.69 -0.75
CA GLU A 418 2.32 1.99 -1.42
C GLU A 418 2.81 3.14 -0.54
N ILE A 419 2.54 3.08 0.76
CA ILE A 419 3.03 4.07 1.73
C ILE A 419 4.55 4.00 1.84
N TRP A 420 5.13 2.81 1.96
CA TRP A 420 6.58 2.65 2.00
C TRP A 420 7.27 3.13 0.73
N ASP A 421 6.69 2.85 -0.45
CA ASP A 421 7.20 3.31 -1.74
C ASP A 421 7.12 4.84 -1.87
N ALA A 422 6.03 5.45 -1.39
CA ALA A 422 5.90 6.90 -1.32
C ALA A 422 6.93 7.50 -0.35
N ARG A 423 7.13 6.86 0.81
CA ARG A 423 8.10 7.30 1.82
C ARG A 423 9.54 7.19 1.32
N LYS A 424 9.85 6.16 0.53
CA LYS A 424 11.15 6.00 -0.14
C LYS A 424 11.43 7.17 -1.07
N ARG A 425 10.46 7.55 -1.91
CA ARG A 425 10.59 8.70 -2.83
C ARG A 425 10.84 10.00 -2.08
N GLU A 426 10.11 10.26 -0.99
CA GLU A 426 10.36 11.45 -0.15
C GLU A 426 11.77 11.45 0.45
N LYS A 427 12.26 10.30 0.92
CA LYS A 427 13.65 10.17 1.40
C LYS A 427 14.67 10.44 0.30
N ASP A 428 14.49 9.88 -0.88
CA ASP A 428 15.40 10.08 -2.01
C ASP A 428 15.42 11.55 -2.46
N GLU A 429 14.26 12.20 -2.51
CA GLU A 429 14.12 13.65 -2.76
C GLU A 429 14.81 14.48 -1.68
N GLN A 430 14.71 14.09 -0.41
CA GLN A 430 15.42 14.79 0.68
C GLN A 430 16.94 14.64 0.59
N VAL A 431 17.44 13.46 0.22
CA VAL A 431 18.88 13.25 0.01
C VAL A 431 19.38 14.15 -1.13
N ALA A 432 18.65 14.21 -2.24
CA ALA A 432 18.96 15.13 -3.34
C ALA A 432 18.89 16.61 -2.91
N ALA A 433 17.91 16.99 -2.09
CA ALA A 433 17.78 18.35 -1.56
C ALA A 433 18.89 18.72 -0.55
N TYR A 434 19.47 17.73 0.14
CA TYR A 434 20.61 17.96 1.03
C TYR A 434 21.86 18.35 0.23
N GLU A 435 22.05 17.75 -0.94
CA GLU A 435 23.13 18.11 -1.86
C GLU A 435 23.00 19.54 -2.42
N THR A 436 21.76 20.05 -2.53
CA THR A 436 21.48 21.43 -2.98
C THR A 436 21.32 22.45 -1.85
N GLY A 437 21.32 22.02 -0.59
CA GLY A 437 21.21 22.90 0.59
C GLY A 437 19.77 23.24 1.03
N ASP A 438 18.74 22.60 0.44
CA ASP A 438 17.32 22.87 0.69
C ASP A 438 16.62 21.78 1.54
N ALA A 439 17.38 20.86 2.14
CA ALA A 439 16.84 19.73 2.89
C ALA A 439 16.00 20.15 4.11
N LYS A 440 14.79 19.60 4.20
CA LYS A 440 13.91 19.70 5.38
C LYS A 440 14.02 18.42 6.21
N PRO A 441 13.81 18.48 7.54
CA PRO A 441 13.77 17.27 8.37
C PRO A 441 12.57 16.40 8.00
N LEU A 442 12.76 15.07 8.01
CA LEU A 442 11.65 14.11 7.86
C LEU A 442 10.61 14.30 8.96
N THR A 443 9.34 14.35 8.55
CA THR A 443 8.19 14.31 9.46
C THR A 443 7.96 12.89 9.99
N PRO A 444 7.35 12.69 11.16
CA PRO A 444 6.96 11.37 11.64
C PRO A 444 6.02 10.63 10.66
N MET A 445 6.01 9.30 10.70
CA MET A 445 5.21 8.48 9.77
C MET A 445 3.72 8.84 9.77
N GLY A 446 3.11 9.09 10.93
CA GLY A 446 1.70 9.49 11.01
C GLY A 446 1.40 10.84 10.32
N ASP A 447 2.31 11.80 10.42
CA ASP A 447 2.20 13.10 9.73
C ASP A 447 2.41 12.95 8.22
N PHE A 448 3.34 12.09 7.83
CA PHE A 448 3.54 11.72 6.42
C PHE A 448 2.29 11.08 5.82
N VAL A 449 1.68 10.11 6.50
CA VAL A 449 0.46 9.44 6.04
C VAL A 449 -0.71 10.42 5.92
N ASP A 450 -0.87 11.38 6.86
CA ASP A 450 -1.87 12.46 6.70
C ASP A 450 -1.64 13.26 5.42
N SER A 451 -0.39 13.67 5.17
CA SER A 451 -0.04 14.45 3.97
C SER A 451 -0.26 13.65 2.67
N LEU A 452 0.12 12.38 2.68
CA LEU A 452 -0.05 11.46 1.55
C LEU A 452 -1.53 11.22 1.25
N PHE A 453 -2.35 10.99 2.28
CA PHE A 453 -3.78 10.76 2.11
C PHE A 453 -4.51 12.03 1.65
N ARG A 454 -4.05 13.23 2.03
CA ARG A 454 -4.56 14.49 1.45
C ARG A 454 -4.19 14.64 -0.03
N GLN A 455 -3.01 14.19 -0.42
CA GLN A 455 -2.56 14.24 -1.81
C GLN A 455 -3.31 13.23 -2.70
N ILE A 456 -3.54 12.00 -2.21
CA ILE A 456 -4.23 10.94 -2.94
C ILE A 456 -5.76 11.17 -2.93
N TYR A 457 -6.33 11.51 -1.78
CA TYR A 457 -7.77 11.68 -1.58
C TYR A 457 -8.14 13.16 -1.36
N GLY A 458 -8.51 13.82 -2.44
CA GLY A 458 -8.94 15.23 -2.40
C GLY A 458 -10.25 15.49 -1.65
N ILE A 459 -11.10 14.46 -1.49
CA ILE A 459 -12.39 14.57 -0.78
C ILE A 459 -12.18 14.18 0.68
N GLU A 460 -12.47 15.10 1.61
CA GLU A 460 -12.27 14.91 3.05
C GLU A 460 -13.02 13.70 3.61
N GLN A 461 -14.29 13.52 3.25
CA GLN A 461 -15.08 12.38 3.72
C GLN A 461 -14.45 11.04 3.31
N ILE A 462 -14.05 10.91 2.04
CA ILE A 462 -13.39 9.70 1.53
C ILE A 462 -12.05 9.48 2.23
N ARG A 463 -11.27 10.54 2.41
CA ARG A 463 -9.98 10.48 3.11
C ARG A 463 -10.12 9.95 4.53
N VAL A 464 -11.10 10.46 5.28
CA VAL A 464 -11.36 10.04 6.66
C VAL A 464 -11.83 8.59 6.71
N GLU A 465 -12.73 8.17 5.81
CA GLU A 465 -13.15 6.77 5.69
C GLU A 465 -11.96 5.83 5.43
N TRP A 466 -11.06 6.19 4.51
CA TRP A 466 -9.85 5.41 4.24
C TRP A 466 -8.90 5.39 5.44
N ALA A 467 -8.66 6.53 6.09
CA ALA A 467 -7.80 6.61 7.27
C ALA A 467 -8.29 5.72 8.42
N TYR A 468 -9.58 5.80 8.75
CA TYR A 468 -10.18 4.99 9.81
C TYR A 468 -10.26 3.51 9.43
N SER A 469 -10.62 3.18 8.19
CA SER A 469 -10.66 1.79 7.72
C SER A 469 -9.27 1.16 7.67
N PHE A 470 -8.25 1.95 7.31
CA PHE A 470 -6.85 1.54 7.31
C PHE A 470 -6.35 1.26 8.73
N TYR A 471 -6.59 2.19 9.64
CA TYR A 471 -6.25 2.05 11.05
C TYR A 471 -6.94 0.83 11.71
N ASP A 472 -8.24 0.67 11.50
CA ASP A 472 -9.02 -0.46 11.99
C ASP A 472 -8.50 -1.80 11.44
N ALA A 473 -8.16 -1.87 10.16
CA ALA A 473 -7.59 -3.10 9.60
C ALA A 473 -6.20 -3.43 10.18
N LEU A 474 -5.33 -2.44 10.40
CA LEU A 474 -4.03 -2.67 11.04
C LEU A 474 -4.20 -3.25 12.46
N GLN A 475 -5.20 -2.79 13.21
CA GLN A 475 -5.54 -3.35 14.52
C GLN A 475 -6.14 -4.76 14.41
N ARG A 476 -7.08 -4.98 13.50
CA ARG A 476 -7.72 -6.30 13.27
C ARG A 476 -6.71 -7.37 12.86
N TYR A 477 -5.72 -6.99 12.05
CA TYR A 477 -4.68 -7.89 11.55
C TYR A 477 -3.36 -7.75 12.32
N ALA A 478 -3.39 -7.37 13.60
CA ALA A 478 -2.19 -7.23 14.45
C ALA A 478 -1.38 -8.54 14.62
N GLN A 479 -1.96 -9.70 14.34
CA GLN A 479 -1.23 -10.99 14.31
C GLN A 479 -0.32 -11.12 13.08
N ASP A 480 -0.54 -10.31 12.05
CA ASP A 480 0.32 -10.27 10.88
C ASP A 480 1.54 -9.39 11.17
N GLU A 481 2.74 -9.97 11.06
CA GLU A 481 4.00 -9.30 11.41
C GLU A 481 4.17 -7.96 10.69
N ARG A 482 3.82 -7.90 9.40
CA ARG A 482 3.95 -6.68 8.58
C ARG A 482 2.95 -5.60 8.98
N CYS A 483 1.69 -5.97 9.19
CA CYS A 483 0.68 -5.04 9.71
C CYS A 483 1.11 -4.50 11.07
N GLN A 484 1.59 -5.36 11.97
CA GLN A 484 2.01 -4.97 13.31
C GLN A 484 3.26 -4.08 13.30
N GLN A 485 4.27 -4.42 12.49
CA GLN A 485 5.48 -3.62 12.33
C GLN A 485 5.11 -2.23 11.81
N PHE A 486 4.33 -2.16 10.73
CA PHE A 486 3.92 -0.90 10.14
C PHE A 486 3.03 -0.09 11.08
N PHE A 487 2.08 -0.71 11.77
CA PHE A 487 1.23 -0.06 12.77
C PHE A 487 2.08 0.54 13.90
N SER A 488 3.08 -0.20 14.37
CA SER A 488 4.00 0.28 15.42
C SER A 488 4.80 1.50 14.96
N VAL A 489 5.25 1.53 13.70
CA VAL A 489 5.92 2.69 13.09
C VAL A 489 4.95 3.86 12.89
N LEU A 490 3.72 3.59 12.43
CA LEU A 490 2.68 4.59 12.20
C LEU A 490 2.31 5.33 13.49
N MET A 491 2.24 4.60 14.61
CA MET A 491 1.96 5.15 15.94
C MET A 491 3.19 5.73 16.64
N GLY A 492 4.38 5.65 16.03
CA GLY A 492 5.63 6.16 16.59
C GLY A 492 6.21 5.33 17.74
N THR A 493 5.66 4.13 18.00
CA THR A 493 6.20 3.18 19.00
C THR A 493 7.45 2.46 18.50
N MET A 494 7.56 2.25 17.18
CA MET A 494 8.72 1.67 16.52
C MET A 494 9.39 2.69 15.61
N SER A 495 10.71 2.65 15.56
CA SER A 495 11.49 3.52 14.70
C SER A 495 11.36 3.08 13.25
N GLU A 496 11.08 4.02 12.35
CA GLU A 496 11.07 3.80 10.91
C GLU A 496 12.41 3.23 10.40
N GLU A 497 13.52 3.57 11.07
CA GLU A 497 14.85 3.11 10.69
C GLU A 497 15.02 1.60 10.84
N VAL A 498 14.19 0.92 11.65
CA VAL A 498 14.16 -0.55 11.71
C VAL A 498 13.85 -1.15 10.34
N TYR A 499 12.78 -0.66 9.69
CA TYR A 499 12.39 -1.13 8.36
C TYR A 499 13.50 -0.88 7.33
N TRP A 500 14.05 0.33 7.30
CA TRP A 500 15.11 0.67 6.33
C TRP A 500 16.39 -0.11 6.57
N ASP A 501 16.74 -0.37 7.83
CA ASP A 501 17.92 -1.16 8.13
C ASP A 501 17.77 -2.63 7.73
N ASP A 502 16.56 -3.18 7.87
CA ASP A 502 16.25 -4.51 7.37
C ASP A 502 16.37 -4.54 5.84
N MET A 503 15.80 -3.57 5.12
CA MET A 503 15.94 -3.47 3.66
C MET A 503 17.40 -3.32 3.21
N ARG A 504 18.21 -2.48 3.88
CA ARG A 504 19.64 -2.34 3.59
C ARG A 504 20.41 -3.63 3.89
N THR A 505 20.06 -4.34 4.94
CA THR A 505 20.72 -5.60 5.31
C THR A 505 20.41 -6.69 4.29
N LEU A 506 19.16 -6.78 3.84
CA LEU A 506 18.77 -7.68 2.74
C LEU A 506 19.42 -7.28 1.42
N GLY A 507 19.53 -5.98 1.11
CA GLY A 507 20.27 -5.50 -0.06
C GLY A 507 21.75 -5.88 -0.03
N ARG A 508 22.42 -5.68 1.11
CA ARG A 508 23.81 -6.12 1.30
C ARG A 508 23.98 -7.64 1.18
N LEU A 509 22.99 -8.40 1.64
CA LEU A 509 23.00 -9.86 1.47
C LEU A 509 22.90 -10.24 -0.01
N LEU A 510 22.01 -9.59 -0.77
CA LEU A 510 21.91 -9.78 -2.22
C LEU A 510 23.22 -9.41 -2.93
N ASP A 511 23.86 -8.30 -2.53
CA ASP A 511 25.16 -7.90 -3.08
C ASP A 511 26.27 -8.92 -2.77
N ALA A 512 26.22 -9.57 -1.60
CA ALA A 512 27.13 -10.65 -1.24
C ALA A 512 26.94 -11.88 -2.15
N PHE A 513 25.69 -12.25 -2.46
CA PHE A 513 25.40 -13.31 -3.43
C PHE A 513 25.90 -12.93 -4.84
N LYS A 514 25.64 -11.70 -5.30
CA LYS A 514 26.12 -11.21 -6.59
C LYS A 514 27.64 -11.17 -6.70
N THR A 515 28.34 -10.90 -5.59
CA THR A 515 29.82 -10.92 -5.56
C THR A 515 30.38 -12.32 -5.81
N LYS A 516 29.64 -13.36 -5.41
CA LYS A 516 30.01 -14.77 -5.62
C LYS A 516 29.57 -15.32 -6.97
N ASP A 517 28.72 -14.60 -7.72
CA ASP A 517 28.36 -14.88 -9.12
C ASP A 517 28.97 -13.84 -10.09
N PRO A 518 30.27 -13.93 -10.42
CA PRO A 518 30.91 -13.00 -11.35
C PRO A 518 30.38 -13.12 -12.79
N SER A 519 29.68 -14.21 -13.12
CA SER A 519 29.02 -14.40 -14.42
C SER A 519 27.72 -13.60 -14.57
N GLY A 520 27.13 -13.10 -13.46
CA GLY A 520 25.83 -12.43 -13.48
C GLY A 520 24.71 -13.32 -14.01
N SER A 521 24.83 -14.63 -13.73
CA SER A 521 23.88 -15.64 -14.17
C SER A 521 22.63 -15.73 -13.29
N GLY A 522 22.67 -15.16 -12.08
CA GLY A 522 21.61 -15.24 -11.08
C GLY A 522 21.53 -16.62 -10.40
N LEU A 523 22.55 -17.47 -10.59
CA LEU A 523 22.58 -18.87 -10.16
C LEU A 523 23.80 -19.13 -9.28
N LEU A 524 23.59 -19.82 -8.16
CA LEU A 524 24.68 -20.30 -7.29
C LEU A 524 24.47 -21.77 -6.92
N ASP A 525 25.55 -22.51 -6.77
CA ASP A 525 25.46 -23.88 -6.24
C ASP A 525 25.07 -23.84 -4.75
N LYS A 526 24.38 -24.88 -4.24
CA LYS A 526 23.95 -24.94 -2.82
C LYS A 526 25.12 -24.74 -1.83
N THR A 527 26.31 -25.23 -2.17
CA THR A 527 27.52 -25.05 -1.35
C THR A 527 27.99 -23.60 -1.33
N GLU A 528 28.00 -22.94 -2.49
CA GLU A 528 28.37 -21.52 -2.61
C GLU A 528 27.35 -20.63 -1.90
N PHE A 529 26.07 -20.97 -2.01
CA PHE A 529 24.98 -20.31 -1.29
C PHE A 529 25.19 -20.36 0.23
N ALA A 530 25.45 -21.54 0.78
CA ALA A 530 25.73 -21.73 2.20
C ALA A 530 27.02 -21.00 2.65
N GLU A 531 28.05 -20.95 1.80
CA GLU A 531 29.27 -20.18 2.05
C GLU A 531 29.00 -18.68 2.15
N VAL A 532 28.19 -18.10 1.25
CA VAL A 532 27.79 -16.68 1.32
C VAL A 532 27.09 -16.40 2.64
N MET A 533 26.14 -17.27 3.02
CA MET A 533 25.43 -17.13 4.29
C MET A 533 26.39 -17.19 5.48
N ARG A 534 27.35 -18.11 5.49
CA ARG A 534 28.36 -18.23 6.55
C ARG A 534 29.28 -17.01 6.62
N GLU A 535 29.69 -16.47 5.47
CA GLU A 535 30.55 -15.28 5.38
C GLU A 535 29.82 -14.01 5.84
N PHE A 536 28.56 -13.84 5.42
CA PHE A 536 27.75 -12.68 5.77
C PHE A 536 27.36 -12.66 7.25
N PHE A 537 27.26 -13.85 7.85
CA PHE A 537 26.78 -14.06 9.20
C PHE A 537 27.80 -14.81 10.08
N PRO A 538 28.95 -14.18 10.40
CA PRO A 538 30.07 -14.85 11.06
C PRO A 538 29.74 -15.25 12.51
N GLY A 539 30.10 -16.49 12.89
CA GLY A 539 29.98 -16.99 14.27
C GLY A 539 28.64 -17.63 14.64
N ARG A 540 27.86 -18.08 13.64
CA ARG A 540 26.53 -18.66 13.83
C ARG A 540 26.50 -20.17 13.56
N ASN A 541 25.40 -20.82 13.93
CA ASN A 541 25.27 -22.27 13.84
C ASN A 541 25.12 -22.72 12.37
N ASP A 542 26.00 -23.60 11.91
CA ASP A 542 25.98 -24.15 10.55
C ASP A 542 24.65 -24.88 10.24
N ASP A 543 24.01 -25.47 11.26
CA ASP A 543 22.70 -26.14 11.10
C ASP A 543 21.61 -25.18 10.60
N LYS A 544 21.60 -23.93 11.10
CA LYS A 544 20.63 -22.91 10.68
C LYS A 544 20.85 -22.44 9.24
N PHE A 545 22.10 -22.46 8.78
CA PHE A 545 22.41 -22.11 7.39
C PHE A 545 22.00 -23.21 6.43
N GLN A 546 22.10 -24.47 6.87
CA GLN A 546 21.57 -25.59 6.11
C GLN A 546 20.04 -25.52 6.02
N GLU A 547 19.34 -25.27 7.13
CA GLU A 547 17.89 -25.04 7.15
C GLU A 547 17.47 -23.93 6.18
N LEU A 548 18.15 -22.78 6.20
CA LEU A 548 17.88 -21.67 5.28
C LEU A 548 18.14 -22.04 3.81
N THR A 549 19.16 -22.86 3.54
CA THR A 549 19.46 -23.35 2.19
C THR A 549 18.39 -24.32 1.70
N ASP A 550 17.86 -25.15 2.59
CA ASP A 550 16.79 -26.10 2.28
C ASP A 550 15.45 -25.37 2.04
N VAL A 551 15.13 -24.35 2.85
CA VAL A 551 13.96 -23.47 2.64
C VAL A 551 14.07 -22.74 1.30
N ALA A 552 15.24 -22.20 0.95
CA ALA A 552 15.49 -21.58 -0.35
C ALA A 552 15.30 -22.57 -1.51
N ALA A 553 15.75 -23.80 -1.36
CA ALA A 553 15.59 -24.84 -2.38
C ALA A 553 14.11 -25.24 -2.57
N GLN A 554 13.37 -25.35 -1.46
CA GLN A 554 11.94 -25.67 -1.46
C GLN A 554 11.10 -24.55 -2.10
N GLU A 555 11.40 -23.29 -1.79
CA GLU A 555 10.71 -22.13 -2.37
C GLU A 555 10.86 -22.06 -3.89
N LEU A 556 12.03 -22.42 -4.41
CA LEU A 556 12.31 -22.43 -5.85
C LEU A 556 11.82 -23.68 -6.57
N ASP A 557 11.16 -24.62 -5.88
CA ASP A 557 10.75 -25.93 -6.41
C ASP A 557 11.91 -26.69 -7.08
N THR A 558 13.10 -26.56 -6.49
CA THR A 558 14.34 -27.16 -7.00
C THR A 558 14.55 -28.57 -6.45
N ASP A 559 13.54 -29.44 -6.59
CA ASP A 559 13.64 -30.85 -6.22
C ASP A 559 14.68 -31.56 -7.14
N GLY A 560 15.95 -31.49 -6.74
CA GLY A 560 17.08 -32.14 -7.40
C GLY A 560 18.01 -31.25 -8.22
N SER A 561 17.76 -29.94 -8.35
CA SER A 561 18.74 -29.02 -8.95
C SER A 561 19.86 -28.69 -7.95
N ALA A 562 21.12 -28.78 -8.40
CA ALA A 562 22.28 -28.37 -7.61
C ALA A 562 22.42 -26.82 -7.52
N LYS A 563 21.72 -26.09 -8.39
CA LYS A 563 21.78 -24.64 -8.53
C LYS A 563 20.50 -23.97 -8.06
N LEU A 564 20.66 -22.85 -7.36
CA LEU A 564 19.61 -22.00 -6.83
C LEU A 564 19.59 -20.66 -7.58
N GLU A 565 18.42 -20.28 -8.10
CA GLU A 565 18.16 -18.97 -8.70
C GLU A 565 17.98 -17.92 -7.59
N PHE A 566 19.08 -17.44 -7.02
CA PHE A 566 19.02 -16.58 -5.84
C PHE A 566 18.32 -15.24 -6.11
N ASP A 567 18.38 -14.70 -7.34
CA ASP A 567 17.68 -13.45 -7.69
C ASP A 567 16.17 -13.53 -7.45
N LYS A 568 15.55 -14.71 -7.68
CA LYS A 568 14.12 -14.92 -7.45
C LYS A 568 13.75 -14.88 -5.96
N LEU A 569 14.63 -15.35 -5.07
CA LEU A 569 14.41 -15.35 -3.62
C LEU A 569 14.31 -13.93 -3.04
N PHE A 570 14.84 -12.92 -3.73
CA PHE A 570 14.78 -11.51 -3.31
C PHE A 570 13.65 -10.73 -3.97
N MET A 571 12.83 -11.36 -4.80
CA MET A 571 11.64 -10.73 -5.35
C MET A 571 10.50 -10.73 -4.33
N THR A 572 9.61 -9.75 -4.45
CA THR A 572 8.36 -9.72 -3.69
C THR A 572 7.20 -10.13 -4.57
N ASP A 573 6.17 -10.73 -3.97
CA ASP A 573 4.92 -11.02 -4.68
C ASP A 573 4.10 -9.75 -4.99
N ASP A 574 2.90 -9.94 -5.54
CA ASP A 574 1.97 -8.86 -5.88
C ASP A 574 1.41 -8.11 -4.66
N GLU A 575 1.55 -8.65 -3.45
CA GLU A 575 1.27 -7.99 -2.16
C GLU A 575 2.52 -7.31 -1.57
N GLY A 576 3.68 -7.47 -2.18
CA GLY A 576 4.96 -6.97 -1.67
C GLY A 576 5.53 -7.82 -0.52
N GLU A 577 5.08 -9.06 -0.37
CA GLU A 577 5.64 -10.01 0.60
C GLU A 577 6.89 -10.69 0.05
N PHE A 578 7.85 -10.94 0.92
CA PHE A 578 8.99 -11.78 0.59
C PHE A 578 8.64 -13.27 0.72
N GLY A 579 9.38 -14.09 -0.03
CA GLY A 579 9.38 -15.53 0.09
C GLY A 579 9.76 -16.05 1.48
N ALA A 580 9.54 -17.36 1.70
CA ALA A 580 9.82 -18.04 2.95
C ALA A 580 11.28 -17.89 3.38
N PHE A 581 12.22 -17.98 2.44
CA PHE A 581 13.65 -17.81 2.72
C PHE A 581 13.95 -16.48 3.42
N LEU A 582 13.49 -15.36 2.84
CA LEU A 582 13.75 -14.04 3.39
C LEU A 582 12.96 -13.76 4.67
N LYS A 583 11.80 -14.39 4.87
CA LYS A 583 11.09 -14.38 6.15
C LYS A 583 11.92 -15.01 7.25
N ASP A 584 12.53 -16.16 6.99
CA ASP A 584 13.39 -16.83 7.96
C ASP A 584 14.70 -16.07 8.19
N VAL A 585 15.26 -15.41 7.17
CA VAL A 585 16.42 -14.51 7.35
C VAL A 585 16.05 -13.32 8.24
N LYS A 586 14.90 -12.69 8.04
CA LYS A 586 14.42 -11.60 8.92
C LYS A 586 14.20 -12.07 10.35
N LYS A 587 13.58 -13.24 10.51
CA LYS A 587 13.38 -13.87 11.82
C LYS A 587 14.71 -14.15 12.52
N LEU A 588 15.72 -14.63 11.79
CA LEU A 588 17.07 -14.83 12.32
C LEU A 588 17.67 -13.51 12.84
N LEU A 589 17.53 -12.41 12.09
CA LEU A 589 17.99 -11.09 12.53
C LEU A 589 17.23 -10.57 13.76
N HIS A 590 15.93 -10.84 13.84
CA HIS A 590 15.10 -10.49 14.98
C HIS A 590 15.51 -11.25 16.25
N ASP A 591 15.64 -12.58 16.17
CA ASP A 591 16.10 -13.44 17.27
C ASP A 591 17.46 -12.97 17.82
N GLU A 592 18.35 -12.48 16.95
CA GLU A 592 19.66 -11.95 17.35
C GLU A 592 19.56 -10.65 18.11
N LYS A 593 18.67 -9.76 17.65
CA LYS A 593 18.38 -8.52 18.34
C LYS A 593 17.80 -8.79 19.72
N GLU A 594 16.88 -9.74 19.85
CA GLU A 594 16.33 -10.16 21.15
C GLU A 594 17.42 -10.69 22.08
N LYS A 595 18.32 -11.54 21.59
CA LYS A 595 19.46 -12.04 22.37
C LYS A 595 20.39 -10.93 22.83
N TYR A 596 20.71 -9.98 21.95
CA TYR A 596 21.53 -8.83 22.30
C TYR A 596 20.86 -7.98 23.39
N ILE A 597 19.55 -7.74 23.26
CA ILE A 597 18.80 -6.97 24.25
C ILE A 597 18.64 -7.73 25.57
N ALA A 598 18.56 -9.07 25.54
CA ALA A 598 18.59 -9.88 26.76
C ALA A 598 19.94 -9.80 27.48
N GLU A 599 21.07 -9.78 26.74
CA GLU A 599 22.41 -9.53 27.30
C GLU A 599 22.47 -8.10 27.91
N MET A 600 21.96 -7.09 27.19
CA MET A 600 21.86 -5.72 27.69
C MET A 600 20.99 -5.61 28.94
N ARG A 601 19.83 -6.30 28.98
CA ARG A 601 18.93 -6.30 30.14
C ARG A 601 19.64 -6.80 31.38
N LYS A 602 20.42 -7.88 31.27
CA LYS A 602 21.16 -8.43 32.41
C LYS A 602 22.13 -7.39 32.98
N GLU A 603 22.89 -6.74 32.11
CA GLU A 603 23.85 -5.71 32.52
C GLU A 603 23.15 -4.46 33.12
N LEU A 604 22.03 -4.03 32.53
CA LEU A 604 21.26 -2.90 33.03
C LEU A 604 20.70 -3.14 34.45
N VAL A 605 20.21 -4.36 34.72
CA VAL A 605 19.73 -4.76 36.05
C VAL A 605 20.87 -4.79 37.07
N ASP A 606 22.06 -5.21 36.65
CA ASP A 606 23.24 -5.24 37.51
C ASP A 606 23.75 -3.80 37.84
N ILE A 607 23.56 -2.84 36.93
CA ILE A 607 23.93 -1.43 37.13
C ILE A 607 22.94 -0.68 38.03
N SER A 608 21.64 -0.83 37.80
CA SER A 608 20.59 -0.17 38.57
C SER A 608 19.30 -1.00 38.61
N ALA A 609 18.78 -1.22 39.82
CA ALA A 609 17.61 -2.06 40.04
C ALA A 609 16.26 -1.33 39.96
N ASP A 610 16.23 0.00 39.84
CA ASP A 610 14.99 0.79 39.85
C ASP A 610 14.86 1.66 38.58
N LYS A 611 15.56 2.80 38.53
CA LYS A 611 15.54 3.69 37.37
C LYS A 611 16.91 3.85 36.74
N LEU A 612 16.91 3.92 35.42
CA LEU A 612 18.08 4.06 34.56
C LEU A 612 18.16 5.47 33.99
N THR A 613 19.34 6.06 34.11
CA THR A 613 19.72 7.32 33.46
C THR A 613 20.44 7.06 32.14
N PRO A 614 20.58 8.07 31.26
CA PRO A 614 21.38 7.95 30.05
C PRO A 614 22.81 7.46 30.30
N ASP A 615 23.42 7.90 31.41
CA ASP A 615 24.79 7.49 31.78
C ASP A 615 24.86 6.00 32.19
N ASP A 616 23.80 5.45 32.78
CA ASP A 616 23.71 4.01 33.08
C ASP A 616 23.70 3.19 31.79
N CYS A 617 22.91 3.62 30.81
CA CYS A 617 22.87 2.98 29.49
C CYS A 617 24.21 3.10 28.75
N ILE A 618 24.91 4.24 28.84
CA ILE A 618 26.26 4.41 28.28
C ILE A 618 27.22 3.37 28.86
N ARG A 619 27.19 3.17 30.19
CA ARG A 619 28.02 2.16 30.86
C ARG A 619 27.69 0.75 30.40
N ALA A 620 26.39 0.40 30.33
CA ALA A 620 25.95 -0.91 29.87
C ALA A 620 26.43 -1.20 28.44
N PHE A 621 26.24 -0.24 27.52
CA PHE A 621 26.72 -0.37 26.14
C PHE A 621 28.25 -0.54 26.08
N GLY A 622 29.01 0.20 26.89
CA GLY A 622 30.47 0.05 26.94
C GLY A 622 30.95 -1.31 27.43
N ILE A 623 30.12 -2.05 28.18
CA ILE A 623 30.44 -3.39 28.68
C ILE A 623 30.02 -4.46 27.66
N VAL A 624 28.78 -4.39 27.15
CA VAL A 624 28.21 -5.42 26.29
C VAL A 624 28.66 -5.29 24.82
N ASP A 625 28.86 -4.07 24.33
CA ASP A 625 29.35 -3.78 22.98
C ASP A 625 30.44 -2.68 22.99
N PRO A 626 31.68 -3.03 23.39
CA PRO A 626 32.79 -2.07 23.46
C PRO A 626 33.20 -1.45 22.12
N SER A 627 32.79 -2.06 21.00
CA SER A 627 33.05 -1.60 19.64
C SER A 627 31.99 -0.65 19.08
N LEU A 628 30.96 -0.33 19.86
CA LEU A 628 29.92 0.60 19.45
C LEU A 628 30.50 2.01 19.23
N ASP A 629 30.29 2.55 18.03
CA ASP A 629 30.73 3.91 17.69
C ASP A 629 30.00 4.95 18.55
N PRO A 630 30.68 5.99 19.07
CA PRO A 630 30.06 7.01 19.91
C PRO A 630 28.89 7.75 19.25
N THR A 631 28.92 7.95 17.93
CA THR A 631 27.84 8.59 17.16
C THR A 631 26.61 7.69 17.14
N LYS A 632 26.80 6.39 16.93
CA LYS A 632 25.72 5.39 16.96
C LYS A 632 25.16 5.19 18.36
N GLN A 633 26.01 5.22 19.38
CA GLN A 633 25.58 5.19 20.77
C GLN A 633 24.68 6.38 21.12
N GLU A 634 25.03 7.59 20.64
CA GLU A 634 24.17 8.77 20.80
C GLU A 634 22.82 8.59 20.11
N GLU A 635 22.79 8.11 18.86
CA GLU A 635 21.54 7.83 18.13
C GLU A 635 20.64 6.84 18.91
N TYR A 636 21.23 5.79 19.49
CA TYR A 636 20.50 4.80 20.30
C TYR A 636 19.93 5.41 21.57
N LEU A 637 20.70 6.21 22.29
CA LEU A 637 20.25 6.84 23.53
C LEU A 637 19.15 7.88 23.29
N ARG A 638 19.26 8.67 22.22
CA ARG A 638 18.21 9.61 21.82
C ARG A 638 16.89 8.90 21.53
N TRP A 639 16.94 7.74 20.88
CA TRP A 639 15.76 6.90 20.69
C TRP A 639 15.22 6.36 22.03
N ILE A 640 16.07 5.74 22.85
CA ILE A 640 15.68 5.15 24.14
C ILE A 640 15.03 6.18 25.07
N PHE A 641 15.53 7.41 25.11
CA PHE A 641 15.01 8.47 25.99
C PHE A 641 13.98 9.38 25.31
N ASN A 642 13.59 9.10 24.06
CA ASN A 642 12.65 9.88 23.27
C ASN A 642 13.02 11.38 23.16
N VAL A 643 14.27 11.65 22.76
CA VAL A 643 14.82 13.00 22.55
C VAL A 643 15.19 13.16 21.07
N PRO A 644 14.21 13.43 20.18
CA PRO A 644 14.41 13.48 18.74
C PRO A 644 15.16 14.74 18.28
N ASN A 645 15.09 15.84 19.03
CA ASN A 645 15.74 17.09 18.68
C ASN A 645 17.25 17.00 18.95
N LYS A 646 18.08 17.14 17.90
CA LYS A 646 19.54 17.09 18.02
C LYS A 646 20.12 18.20 18.89
N GLU A 647 19.43 19.33 19.00
CA GLU A 647 19.84 20.47 19.84
C GLU A 647 19.58 20.22 21.34
N GLU A 648 18.69 19.29 21.68
CA GLU A 648 18.41 18.91 23.06
C GLU A 648 19.46 17.94 23.59
N ASP A 649 19.86 18.17 24.84
CA ASP A 649 20.83 17.33 25.55
C ASP A 649 20.14 16.09 26.12
N TYR A 650 20.32 14.95 25.44
CA TYR A 650 19.71 13.67 25.83
C TYR A 650 20.17 13.19 27.22
N ARG A 651 21.30 13.68 27.74
CA ARG A 651 21.78 13.31 29.07
C ARG A 651 20.94 13.89 30.20
N LYS A 652 20.11 14.90 29.90
CA LYS A 652 19.18 15.52 30.86
C LYS A 652 17.80 14.85 30.87
N ALA A 653 17.60 13.80 30.06
CA ALA A 653 16.34 13.09 30.03
C ALA A 653 15.99 12.47 31.39
N GLY A 654 14.70 12.42 31.70
CA GLY A 654 14.19 11.79 32.92
C GLY A 654 14.50 10.28 32.95
N PRO A 655 14.70 9.70 34.14
CA PRO A 655 15.10 8.31 34.25
C PRO A 655 13.92 7.36 33.94
N LEU A 656 14.23 6.21 33.33
CA LEU A 656 13.26 5.21 32.85
C LEU A 656 13.43 3.88 33.58
N ASP A 657 12.38 3.08 33.67
CA ASP A 657 12.49 1.71 34.16
C ASP A 657 13.15 0.78 33.13
N VAL A 658 13.69 -0.35 33.59
CA VAL A 658 14.40 -1.33 32.75
C VAL A 658 13.52 -1.88 31.64
N ASP A 659 12.24 -2.14 31.93
CA ASP A 659 11.32 -2.74 30.96
C ASP A 659 11.04 -1.78 29.80
N THR A 660 10.76 -0.50 30.10
CA THR A 660 10.61 0.57 29.10
C THR A 660 11.87 0.76 28.27
N VAL A 661 13.06 0.72 28.88
CA VAL A 661 14.33 0.82 28.15
C VAL A 661 14.48 -0.35 27.19
N CYS A 662 14.31 -1.60 27.65
CA CYS A 662 14.42 -2.78 26.80
C CYS A 662 13.38 -2.81 25.69
N ASP A 663 12.13 -2.41 25.96
CA ASP A 663 11.07 -2.34 24.96
C ASP A 663 11.40 -1.30 23.86
N ARG A 664 11.90 -0.13 24.26
CA ARG A 664 12.38 0.87 23.29
C ARG A 664 13.59 0.37 22.51
N MET A 665 14.49 -0.40 23.13
CA MET A 665 15.60 -1.03 22.41
C MET A 665 15.10 -2.03 21.35
N LEU A 666 14.08 -2.84 21.68
CA LEU A 666 13.47 -3.80 20.77
C LEU A 666 12.79 -3.10 19.58
N ASN A 667 12.19 -1.95 19.82
CA ASN A 667 11.49 -1.17 18.80
C ASN A 667 12.38 -0.12 18.09
N GLY A 668 13.67 -0.04 18.42
CA GLY A 668 14.63 0.93 17.85
C GLY A 668 15.61 0.33 16.84
N PRO A 669 16.41 1.15 16.13
CA PRO A 669 17.42 0.69 15.18
C PRO A 669 18.70 0.16 15.86
N ILE A 670 18.54 -0.54 16.98
CA ILE A 670 19.64 -1.00 17.83
C ILE A 670 20.08 -2.38 17.40
N LYS A 671 21.37 -2.50 17.04
CA LYS A 671 22.02 -3.76 16.68
C LYS A 671 23.42 -3.81 17.29
N ARG A 672 23.93 -5.03 17.49
CA ARG A 672 25.30 -5.24 17.97
C ARG A 672 26.29 -4.94 16.85
N MET A 673 27.30 -4.12 17.13
CA MET A 673 28.38 -3.77 16.19
C MET A 673 29.60 -4.69 16.37
N GLY A 674 29.85 -5.16 17.59
CA GLY A 674 30.94 -6.06 17.92
C GLY A 674 30.67 -7.53 17.65
N LYS A 675 31.75 -8.29 17.37
CA LYS A 675 31.70 -9.75 17.48
C LYS A 675 31.48 -10.12 18.95
N ARG A 676 30.62 -11.10 19.21
CA ARG A 676 30.43 -11.67 20.55
C ARG A 676 31.79 -12.11 21.09
N LEU A 677 32.20 -11.54 22.22
CA LEU A 677 33.41 -11.96 22.94
C LEU A 677 33.23 -13.35 23.54
#